data_AF-A0A9R0IRI5-F1
#
_entry.id   AF-A0A9R0IRI5-F1
#
_cell.length_a   1.000
_cell.length_b   1.000
_cell.length_c   1.000
_cell.angle_alpha   90.00
_cell.angle_beta   90.00
_cell.angle_gamma   90.00
#
_symmetry.space_group_name_H-M   'P 1'
#
loop_
_entity.id
_entity.type
_entity.pdbx_description
1 polymer ?
#
loop_
_entity_poly.entity_id
_entity_poly.type
_entity_poly.pdbx_seq_one_letter_code
_entity_poly.pdbx_strand_id
1 'polypeptide(L)'
;ASENSTYIFVSGGHHLTRVAKSFKAIYNYSKAKSSRIGVDVGTAIVKILNLLESHLIPSASASSSKSKVFYQKMKGDYHRYLAEFKTGVEHKEATKNTMLAYKSAWVGFIFDDVLDIALAELAPTHSIRLGLALNFSVFYYEILNSPDRACNLTKQEIRLFVTMDNQEVPSGMENEYEIGIDDNVDELMSTSNDIASTKRKRAFTNKGTLTKRGRCTSPVWDHFIFTPLSVGGFEVHCKYCITHSFIYDSGMGTSNAKRHYLSCPPYLKYMSNNPNGLPGTSFDQKTYLKLFTQSIIAHGYPFKMAEHPRTRKLHDYLNPNVKTVCRNTITKCCMSEYNDLKKNLFDTLGASTSRICLTSDLWQACTINSYLVLTAHFVDSSWKLRSKILNFQHFTSAHTGNEIYEFVQALIREWGIEKKVFTITVDNATNMDLFAARLECDLHACSPLPMDGKYFHIRCCVHILNLIVQDGLRVIDDCIVKVREGVKYITLTECRKVKFKQCAVATNSDFKLKLKKDVSTRWNSTFLMLQRALLAKEALDMFAKRENNYHFGISPLEWQHIQSMSDFLEPYYLITKLFSGSDYPTSNHYFANIMSIEKLLHDAHVNDDSMIRIMAGKMQDKFDKYWSNYSVILSFAVILDPRFKLDLVKNLYSILYVDDETNRKTQFVLSEFIEMYNFYAKSSTPCSSSSSSLQSTSTSVLPFAPPRPFKTSDIYKNYVLNLILYYFLLEFHLTVASSRVSSSTSEVDAYLSLPLRSSFPGEEFDILNYWKDQSASYPILSRMAKDVLAIPITSVASESSFSMGGRILTKLRSCLTDEHLEALVTCKNWLDGYDEEEVENCELDTEPSTDY
;
A
#
# COMPACT_ATOMS: atom_id res chain seq x y z
N ALA A 1 11.41 16.02 33.36
CA ALA A 1 12.01 15.30 32.21
C ALA A 1 12.73 13.99 32.62
N SER A 2 12.52 13.46 33.84
CA SER A 2 13.14 12.21 34.33
C SER A 2 12.15 11.06 34.58
N GLU A 3 10.89 11.18 34.15
CA GLU A 3 9.86 10.12 34.32
C GLU A 3 9.30 9.57 32.99
N ASN A 4 9.62 10.21 31.85
CA ASN A 4 9.19 9.74 30.52
C ASN A 4 10.05 8.60 29.95
N SER A 5 11.19 8.29 30.55
CA SER A 5 12.08 7.19 30.12
C SER A 5 11.61 5.81 30.60
N THR A 6 10.69 5.74 31.55
CA THR A 6 10.16 4.47 32.09
C THR A 6 9.06 3.87 31.21
N TYR A 7 8.39 4.68 30.39
CA TYR A 7 7.25 4.24 29.57
C TYR A 7 7.61 3.55 28.26
N ILE A 8 8.85 3.73 27.75
CA ILE A 8 9.37 2.95 26.63
C ILE A 8 9.76 1.53 27.09
N PHE A 9 10.02 1.33 28.39
CA PHE A 9 10.37 0.02 28.97
C PHE A 9 9.16 -0.91 29.19
N VAL A 10 7.93 -0.41 29.30
CA VAL A 10 6.75 -1.25 29.60
C VAL A 10 6.09 -1.80 28.33
N SER A 11 6.04 -1.04 27.24
CA SER A 11 5.47 -1.52 25.96
C SER A 11 6.40 -2.50 25.25
N GLY A 12 7.72 -2.25 25.27
CA GLY A 12 8.73 -3.20 24.77
C GLY A 12 8.90 -4.44 25.66
N GLY A 13 8.74 -4.28 26.98
CA GLY A 13 8.83 -5.36 27.96
C GLY A 13 7.72 -6.40 27.82
N HIS A 14 6.47 -6.01 27.55
CA HIS A 14 5.37 -6.96 27.35
C HIS A 14 5.49 -7.76 26.05
N HIS A 15 6.04 -7.18 24.99
CA HIS A 15 6.33 -7.88 23.74
C HIS A 15 7.49 -8.87 23.87
N LEU A 16 8.58 -8.49 24.54
CA LEU A 16 9.67 -9.41 24.86
C LEU A 16 9.24 -10.52 25.82
N THR A 17 8.33 -10.23 26.76
CA THR A 17 7.76 -11.24 27.67
C THR A 17 6.80 -12.19 26.95
N ARG A 18 6.05 -11.72 25.93
CA ARG A 18 5.20 -12.58 25.08
C ARG A 18 6.04 -13.46 24.16
N VAL A 19 7.07 -12.92 23.53
CA VAL A 19 8.06 -13.70 22.75
C VAL A 19 8.75 -14.73 23.65
N ALA A 20 9.21 -14.33 24.85
CA ALA A 20 9.81 -15.23 25.82
C ALA A 20 8.83 -16.30 26.35
N LYS A 21 7.52 -15.99 26.48
CA LYS A 21 6.49 -16.97 26.84
C LYS A 21 6.20 -17.96 25.71
N SER A 22 6.18 -17.52 24.46
CA SER A 22 6.05 -18.38 23.29
C SER A 22 7.29 -19.27 23.12
N PHE A 23 8.50 -18.72 23.29
CA PHE A 23 9.74 -19.50 23.35
C PHE A 23 9.76 -20.45 24.55
N LYS A 24 9.19 -20.08 25.70
CA LYS A 24 9.07 -20.95 26.88
C LYS A 24 8.03 -22.06 26.70
N ALA A 25 6.96 -21.82 25.94
CA ALA A 25 5.98 -22.83 25.54
C ALA A 25 6.58 -23.81 24.53
N ILE A 26 7.32 -23.30 23.53
CA ILE A 26 8.12 -24.09 22.59
C ILE A 26 9.21 -24.89 23.32
N TYR A 27 9.86 -24.30 24.33
CA TYR A 27 10.83 -24.94 25.21
C TYR A 27 10.21 -26.03 26.09
N ASN A 28 9.03 -25.80 26.68
CA ASN A 28 8.33 -26.81 27.48
C ASN A 28 7.82 -27.97 26.62
N TYR A 29 7.36 -27.69 25.40
CA TYR A 29 6.98 -28.69 24.39
C TYR A 29 8.19 -29.50 23.90
N SER A 30 9.35 -28.85 23.71
CA SER A 30 10.62 -29.48 23.33
C SER A 30 11.24 -30.30 24.48
N LYS A 31 11.15 -29.80 25.72
CA LYS A 31 11.64 -30.47 26.95
C LYS A 31 10.89 -31.78 27.23
N ALA A 32 9.61 -31.87 26.84
CA ALA A 32 8.83 -33.10 26.92
C ALA A 32 9.31 -34.21 25.96
N LYS A 33 10.18 -33.90 24.98
CA LYS A 33 10.67 -34.84 23.94
C LYS A 33 12.21 -35.02 23.94
N SER A 34 12.87 -34.62 25.02
CA SER A 34 14.33 -34.46 25.11
C SER A 34 15.08 -35.73 25.53
N SER A 35 15.36 -36.60 24.56
CA SER A 35 16.54 -37.47 24.62
C SER A 35 17.15 -37.78 23.25
N ARG A 36 16.40 -37.62 22.16
CA ARG A 36 16.90 -37.82 20.78
C ARG A 36 17.34 -36.54 20.04
N ILE A 37 16.75 -35.36 20.34
CA ILE A 37 16.95 -34.12 19.55
C ILE A 37 18.29 -33.41 19.83
N GLY A 38 18.89 -33.59 21.01
CA GLY A 38 20.16 -32.94 21.36
C GLY A 38 21.35 -33.33 20.47
N VAL A 39 21.27 -34.49 19.81
CA VAL A 39 22.33 -35.01 18.93
C VAL A 39 22.26 -34.36 17.53
N ASP A 40 21.05 -34.14 16.99
CA ASP A 40 20.86 -33.55 15.66
C ASP A 40 21.15 -32.05 15.62
N VAL A 41 20.75 -31.32 16.66
CA VAL A 41 21.02 -29.86 16.77
C VAL A 41 22.51 -29.59 16.93
N GLY A 42 23.21 -30.38 17.76
CA GLY A 42 24.67 -30.26 17.90
C GLY A 42 25.41 -30.49 16.58
N THR A 43 24.96 -31.45 15.78
CA THR A 43 25.56 -31.78 14.47
C THR A 43 25.36 -30.65 13.46
N ALA A 44 24.17 -30.03 13.42
CA ALA A 44 23.90 -28.88 12.57
C ALA A 44 24.75 -27.66 12.95
N ILE A 45 24.89 -27.39 14.24
CA ILE A 45 25.70 -26.27 14.73
C ILE A 45 27.19 -26.45 14.37
N VAL A 46 27.74 -27.66 14.52
CA VAL A 46 29.14 -27.94 14.15
C VAL A 46 29.37 -27.74 12.65
N LYS A 47 28.42 -28.13 11.78
CA LYS A 47 28.52 -27.87 10.32
C LYS A 47 28.58 -26.38 10.00
N ILE A 48 27.77 -25.56 10.66
CA ILE A 48 27.76 -24.11 10.46
C ILE A 48 29.04 -23.46 10.99
N LEU A 49 29.53 -23.91 12.16
CA LEU A 49 30.81 -23.43 12.70
C LEU A 49 31.99 -23.74 11.77
N ASN A 50 32.02 -24.94 11.18
CA ASN A 50 33.04 -25.31 10.19
C ASN A 50 32.98 -24.38 8.96
N LEU A 51 31.79 -24.12 8.41
CA LEU A 51 31.61 -23.21 7.27
C LEU A 51 32.09 -21.78 7.59
N LEU A 52 31.80 -21.29 8.81
CA LEU A 52 32.24 -19.99 9.28
C LEU A 52 33.76 -19.89 9.38
N GLU A 53 34.42 -20.90 9.95
CA GLU A 53 35.86 -20.92 10.17
C GLU A 53 36.67 -21.16 8.89
N SER A 54 36.25 -22.10 8.04
CA SER A 54 37.04 -22.49 6.86
C SER A 54 36.83 -21.60 5.64
N HIS A 55 35.68 -20.93 5.52
CA HIS A 55 35.33 -20.19 4.30
C HIS A 55 34.91 -18.74 4.56
N LEU A 56 33.92 -18.50 5.41
CA LEU A 56 33.25 -17.18 5.48
C LEU A 56 34.09 -16.11 6.20
N ILE A 57 34.68 -16.42 7.36
CA ILE A 57 35.52 -15.49 8.12
C ILE A 57 36.83 -15.15 7.39
N PRO A 58 37.55 -16.14 6.80
CA PRO A 58 38.74 -15.84 5.98
C PRO A 58 38.42 -14.95 4.77
N SER A 59 37.34 -15.23 4.05
CA SER A 59 36.95 -14.45 2.85
C SER A 59 36.47 -13.03 3.17
N ALA A 60 35.85 -12.83 4.34
CA ALA A 60 35.40 -11.51 4.79
C ALA A 60 36.57 -10.56 5.15
N SER A 61 37.74 -11.12 5.50
CA SER A 61 38.93 -10.32 5.84
C SER A 61 39.53 -9.58 4.64
N ALA A 62 39.14 -9.94 3.41
CA ALA A 62 39.63 -9.33 2.17
C ALA A 62 38.67 -8.27 1.55
N SER A 63 37.43 -8.16 2.02
CA SER A 63 36.36 -7.45 1.27
C SER A 63 35.55 -6.42 2.07
N SER A 64 35.32 -6.60 3.38
CA SER A 64 34.58 -5.64 4.21
C SER A 64 34.67 -5.97 5.69
N SER A 65 35.04 -4.98 6.51
CA SER A 65 35.08 -5.14 7.97
C SER A 65 33.69 -5.41 8.58
N LYS A 66 32.60 -4.95 7.93
CA LYS A 66 31.22 -5.21 8.37
C LYS A 66 30.85 -6.69 8.31
N SER A 67 31.24 -7.37 7.23
CA SER A 67 30.98 -8.80 7.04
C SER A 67 31.78 -9.63 8.03
N LYS A 68 32.99 -9.20 8.38
CA LYS A 68 33.83 -9.85 9.40
C LYS A 68 33.19 -9.80 10.79
N VAL A 69 32.68 -8.63 11.21
CA VAL A 69 31.96 -8.48 12.48
C VAL A 69 30.69 -9.34 12.50
N PHE A 70 29.95 -9.39 11.39
CA PHE A 70 28.75 -10.20 11.26
C PHE A 70 29.04 -11.72 11.42
N TYR A 71 30.04 -12.24 10.71
CA TYR A 71 30.37 -13.68 10.79
C TYR A 71 31.00 -14.05 12.14
N GLN A 72 31.80 -13.18 12.76
CA GLN A 72 32.31 -13.41 14.11
C GLN A 72 31.19 -13.37 15.16
N LYS A 73 30.20 -12.48 15.00
CA LYS A 73 28.98 -12.48 15.81
C LYS A 73 28.22 -13.80 15.66
N MET A 74 28.00 -14.28 14.42
CA MET A 74 27.34 -15.56 14.17
C MET A 74 28.10 -16.71 14.83
N LYS A 75 29.43 -16.74 14.72
CA LYS A 75 30.27 -17.74 15.39
C LYS A 75 30.03 -17.75 16.91
N GLY A 76 29.95 -16.58 17.53
CA GLY A 76 29.59 -16.43 18.95
C GLY A 76 28.20 -16.97 19.27
N ASP A 77 27.20 -16.66 18.46
CA ASP A 77 25.82 -17.14 18.63
C ASP A 77 25.74 -18.68 18.60
N TYR A 78 26.42 -19.32 17.65
CA TYR A 78 26.41 -20.78 17.52
C TYR A 78 27.18 -21.50 18.64
N HIS A 79 28.30 -20.95 19.11
CA HIS A 79 28.95 -21.47 20.31
C HIS A 79 28.12 -21.23 21.57
N ARG A 80 27.34 -20.13 21.64
CA ARG A 80 26.44 -19.87 22.76
C ARG A 80 25.35 -20.93 22.83
N TYR A 81 24.74 -21.24 21.68
CA TYR A 81 23.76 -22.33 21.60
C TYR A 81 24.37 -23.65 22.08
N LEU A 82 25.61 -23.99 21.68
CA LEU A 82 26.32 -25.16 22.23
C LEU A 82 26.46 -25.08 23.76
N ALA A 83 26.80 -23.92 24.32
CA ALA A 83 26.93 -23.76 25.75
C ALA A 83 25.60 -23.96 26.51
N GLU A 84 24.45 -23.70 25.89
CA GLU A 84 23.13 -23.85 26.52
C GLU A 84 22.73 -25.31 26.79
N PHE A 85 23.20 -26.27 25.98
CA PHE A 85 22.83 -27.69 26.12
C PHE A 85 23.99 -28.62 26.47
N LYS A 86 25.25 -28.19 26.30
CA LYS A 86 26.40 -28.96 26.75
C LYS A 86 26.59 -28.83 28.26
N THR A 87 27.19 -29.85 28.88
CA THR A 87 27.49 -29.89 30.32
C THR A 87 28.97 -30.22 30.54
N GLY A 88 29.48 -29.96 31.75
CA GLY A 88 30.86 -30.32 32.13
C GLY A 88 31.93 -29.60 31.30
N VAL A 89 32.86 -30.37 30.72
CA VAL A 89 34.02 -29.84 29.97
C VAL A 89 33.58 -29.19 28.64
N GLU A 90 32.62 -29.78 27.95
CA GLU A 90 32.11 -29.28 26.67
C GLU A 90 31.38 -27.94 26.82
N HIS A 91 30.67 -27.74 27.95
CA HIS A 91 30.06 -26.46 28.30
C HIS A 91 31.12 -25.36 28.49
N LYS A 92 32.21 -25.66 29.22
CA LYS A 92 33.30 -24.71 29.46
C LYS A 92 33.98 -24.32 28.15
N GLU A 93 34.18 -25.28 27.26
CA GLU A 93 34.79 -25.03 25.94
C GLU A 93 33.87 -24.21 25.03
N ALA A 94 32.59 -24.54 24.95
CA ALA A 94 31.61 -23.75 24.21
C ALA A 94 31.48 -22.32 24.76
N THR A 95 31.47 -22.16 26.08
CA THR A 95 31.45 -20.85 26.76
C THR A 95 32.70 -20.03 26.43
N LYS A 96 33.89 -20.66 26.46
CA LYS A 96 35.16 -20.03 26.08
C LYS A 96 35.14 -19.58 24.61
N ASN A 97 34.69 -20.44 23.70
CA ASN A 97 34.64 -20.13 22.28
C ASN A 97 33.59 -19.07 21.93
N THR A 98 32.47 -19.04 22.66
CA THR A 98 31.48 -17.94 22.60
C THR A 98 32.13 -16.61 22.98
N MET A 99 32.82 -16.58 24.13
CA MET A 99 33.50 -15.39 24.63
C MET A 99 34.57 -14.91 23.64
N LEU A 100 35.39 -15.81 23.09
CA LEU A 100 36.43 -15.46 22.12
C LEU A 100 35.84 -14.92 20.81
N ALA A 101 34.77 -15.51 20.30
CA ALA A 101 34.14 -15.07 19.05
C ALA A 101 33.44 -13.71 19.21
N TYR A 102 32.68 -13.50 20.29
CA TYR A 102 32.10 -12.17 20.56
C TYR A 102 33.17 -11.13 20.83
N LYS A 103 34.24 -11.45 21.58
CA LYS A 103 35.37 -10.54 21.74
C LYS A 103 36.08 -10.24 20.42
N SER A 104 36.22 -11.22 19.52
CA SER A 104 36.82 -11.00 18.18
C SER A 104 35.91 -10.21 17.26
N ALA A 105 34.58 -10.29 17.44
CA ALA A 105 33.62 -9.39 16.79
C ALA A 105 33.67 -7.98 17.39
N TRP A 106 34.02 -7.87 18.67
CA TRP A 106 34.16 -6.62 19.42
C TRP A 106 35.54 -5.96 19.23
N VAL A 107 36.57 -6.75 18.87
CA VAL A 107 37.99 -6.36 18.76
C VAL A 107 38.53 -6.90 17.44
N GLY A 108 38.63 -6.06 16.41
CA GLY A 108 39.40 -6.37 15.20
C GLY A 108 40.91 -6.33 15.49
N PHE A 109 41.53 -7.47 15.75
CA PHE A 109 42.95 -7.66 16.17
C PHE A 109 44.02 -7.05 15.22
N ILE A 110 45.24 -6.57 15.61
CA ILE A 110 46.17 -6.92 16.72
C ILE A 110 47.11 -5.73 17.13
N PHE A 111 47.44 -5.66 18.44
CA PHE A 111 48.68 -5.24 19.15
C PHE A 111 48.56 -4.10 20.19
N ASP A 112 49.21 -4.38 21.33
CA ASP A 112 49.37 -3.69 22.62
C ASP A 112 48.94 -2.22 22.80
N ASP A 113 48.33 -2.02 23.97
CA ASP A 113 47.97 -0.77 24.63
C ASP A 113 46.92 0.13 23.94
N VAL A 114 46.02 0.64 24.80
CA VAL A 114 45.02 1.69 24.57
C VAL A 114 43.67 1.24 23.97
N LEU A 115 42.69 1.21 24.88
CA LEU A 115 41.32 1.75 24.81
C LEU A 115 40.69 2.03 23.41
N ASP A 116 39.47 1.50 23.22
CA ASP A 116 38.39 1.97 22.31
C ASP A 116 38.53 1.83 20.78
N ILE A 117 38.27 0.64 20.21
CA ILE A 117 38.16 0.49 18.73
C ILE A 117 37.07 -0.52 18.26
N ALA A 118 35.93 -0.61 18.96
CA ALA A 118 34.64 -0.95 18.30
C ALA A 118 33.92 0.31 17.80
N LEU A 119 34.39 1.48 18.24
CA LEU A 119 33.84 2.81 17.93
C LEU A 119 34.25 3.34 16.55
N ALA A 120 35.29 2.79 15.90
CA ALA A 120 35.87 3.42 14.71
C ALA A 120 35.17 3.08 13.37
N GLU A 121 34.55 1.90 13.21
CA GLU A 121 34.07 1.47 11.88
C GLU A 121 32.55 1.22 11.77
N LEU A 122 31.87 0.90 12.88
CA LEU A 122 30.42 0.77 12.94
C LEU A 122 29.88 1.83 13.89
N ALA A 123 29.09 2.77 13.35
CA ALA A 123 28.38 3.76 14.13
C ALA A 123 27.61 3.08 15.28
N PRO A 124 27.49 3.73 16.46
CA PRO A 124 26.70 3.19 17.58
C PRO A 124 25.25 2.83 17.22
N THR A 125 24.69 3.44 16.17
CA THR A 125 23.36 3.16 15.61
C THR A 125 23.33 1.97 14.63
N HIS A 126 24.47 1.41 14.27
CA HIS A 126 24.56 0.35 13.27
C HIS A 126 23.96 -0.97 13.79
N SER A 127 23.01 -1.53 13.05
CA SER A 127 22.22 -2.71 13.46
C SER A 127 23.07 -3.92 13.85
N ILE A 128 24.19 -4.18 13.15
CA ILE A 128 25.12 -5.27 13.47
C ILE A 128 25.78 -5.07 14.84
N ARG A 129 26.14 -3.84 15.21
CA ARG A 129 26.77 -3.51 16.50
C ARG A 129 25.77 -3.64 17.64
N LEU A 130 24.55 -3.11 17.46
CA LEU A 130 23.47 -3.26 18.43
C LEU A 130 23.09 -4.74 18.63
N GLY A 131 23.02 -5.51 17.54
CA GLY A 131 22.76 -6.95 17.59
C GLY A 131 23.88 -7.73 18.28
N LEU A 132 25.15 -7.34 18.08
CA LEU A 132 26.30 -7.93 18.79
C LEU A 132 26.24 -7.60 20.29
N ALA A 133 25.98 -6.34 20.65
CA ALA A 133 25.85 -5.89 22.03
C ALA A 133 24.72 -6.61 22.77
N LEU A 134 23.57 -6.75 22.12
CA LEU A 134 22.43 -7.49 22.65
C LEU A 134 22.81 -8.95 22.91
N ASN A 135 23.32 -9.67 21.91
CA ASN A 135 23.63 -11.09 22.07
C ASN A 135 24.77 -11.33 23.07
N PHE A 136 25.74 -10.43 23.15
CA PHE A 136 26.81 -10.51 24.14
C PHE A 136 26.30 -10.23 25.56
N SER A 137 25.34 -9.32 25.72
CA SER A 137 24.65 -9.10 27.02
C SER A 137 23.86 -10.34 27.46
N VAL A 138 23.16 -11.00 26.53
CA VAL A 138 22.45 -12.25 26.79
C VAL A 138 23.44 -13.35 27.20
N PHE A 139 24.59 -13.46 26.54
CA PHE A 139 25.64 -14.39 26.95
C PHE A 139 26.13 -14.15 28.39
N TYR A 140 26.38 -12.88 28.77
CA TYR A 140 26.74 -12.54 30.14
C TYR A 140 25.66 -12.90 31.15
N TYR A 141 24.40 -12.71 30.78
CA TYR A 141 23.26 -12.97 31.66
C TYR A 141 22.97 -14.47 31.80
N GLU A 142 22.79 -15.18 30.68
CA GLU A 142 22.27 -16.55 30.66
C GLU A 142 23.34 -17.62 30.80
N ILE A 143 24.53 -17.41 30.24
CA ILE A 143 25.60 -18.44 30.25
C ILE A 143 26.61 -18.18 31.36
N LEU A 144 27.02 -16.92 31.55
CA LEU A 144 28.01 -16.55 32.58
C LEU A 144 27.37 -16.13 33.92
N ASN A 145 26.05 -16.11 34.01
CA ASN A 145 25.28 -15.73 35.20
C ASN A 145 25.80 -14.43 35.86
N SER A 146 26.14 -13.45 35.03
CA SER A 146 26.77 -12.18 35.39
C SER A 146 25.88 -11.00 34.97
N PRO A 147 24.70 -10.83 35.61
CA PRO A 147 23.69 -9.85 35.20
C PRO A 147 24.22 -8.40 35.25
N ASP A 148 25.10 -8.07 36.19
CA ASP A 148 25.69 -6.73 36.30
C ASP A 148 26.51 -6.35 35.05
N ARG A 149 27.27 -7.30 34.49
CA ARG A 149 28.05 -7.07 33.26
C ARG A 149 27.14 -6.95 32.04
N ALA A 150 26.08 -7.76 31.98
CA ALA A 150 25.07 -7.66 30.93
C ALA A 150 24.42 -6.27 30.94
N CYS A 151 23.95 -5.81 32.11
CA CYS A 151 23.33 -4.50 32.25
C CYS A 151 24.29 -3.34 31.96
N ASN A 152 25.55 -3.43 32.37
CA ASN A 152 26.54 -2.37 32.11
C ASN A 152 26.86 -2.25 30.61
N LEU A 153 27.03 -3.37 29.91
CA LEU A 153 27.27 -3.38 28.46
C LEU A 153 26.09 -2.74 27.71
N THR A 154 24.86 -3.13 28.05
CA THR A 154 23.65 -2.57 27.43
C THR A 154 23.46 -1.09 27.75
N LYS A 155 23.72 -0.65 28.99
CA LYS A 155 23.64 0.77 29.39
C LYS A 155 24.66 1.64 28.65
N GLN A 156 25.88 1.15 28.45
CA GLN A 156 26.92 1.89 27.76
C GLN A 156 26.59 2.09 26.27
N GLU A 157 26.12 1.05 25.58
CA GLU A 157 25.74 1.14 24.16
C GLU A 157 24.47 2.00 23.95
N ILE A 158 23.49 1.93 24.86
CA ILE A 158 22.31 2.82 24.81
C ILE A 158 22.71 4.28 25.03
N ARG A 159 23.64 4.58 25.94
CA ARG A 159 24.13 5.96 26.14
C ARG A 159 24.78 6.50 24.88
N LEU A 160 25.64 5.70 24.23
CA LEU A 160 26.30 6.07 22.98
C LEU A 160 25.30 6.29 21.83
N PHE A 161 24.25 5.46 21.76
CA PHE A 161 23.15 5.60 20.80
C PHE A 161 22.40 6.94 20.99
N VAL A 162 22.02 7.27 22.22
CA VAL A 162 21.26 8.50 22.53
C VAL A 162 22.08 9.77 22.30
N THR A 163 23.38 9.75 22.57
CA THR A 163 24.25 10.93 22.36
C THR A 163 24.48 11.31 20.89
N MET A 164 24.27 10.39 19.92
CA MET A 164 24.49 10.67 18.50
C MET A 164 23.21 10.98 17.71
N ASP A 165 22.03 10.62 18.23
CA ASP A 165 20.73 10.88 17.59
C ASP A 165 20.22 12.32 17.85
N ASN A 166 20.78 12.99 18.88
CA ASN A 166 20.53 14.40 19.17
C ASN A 166 21.57 15.28 18.46
N GLN A 167 21.38 15.59 17.17
CA GLN A 167 21.88 16.86 16.62
C GLN A 167 20.97 18.01 17.08
N GLU A 168 20.94 18.24 18.40
CA GLU A 168 20.59 19.51 19.00
C GLU A 168 21.59 19.71 20.14
N VAL A 169 22.52 20.65 19.96
CA VAL A 169 23.34 21.16 21.04
C VAL A 169 22.39 21.79 22.07
N PRO A 170 22.32 21.31 23.33
CA PRO A 170 21.57 21.99 24.35
C PRO A 170 22.32 23.27 24.73
N SER A 171 21.75 24.41 24.37
CA SER A 171 22.11 25.71 24.92
C SER A 171 21.92 25.69 26.44
N GLY A 172 23.00 25.87 27.21
CA GLY A 172 22.90 26.14 28.64
C GLY A 172 23.90 25.41 29.54
N MET A 173 25.20 25.50 29.26
CA MET A 173 26.25 25.54 30.28
C MET A 173 27.48 26.24 29.69
N GLU A 174 27.41 27.56 29.58
CA GLU A 174 28.61 28.41 29.53
C GLU A 174 28.38 29.59 30.46
N ASN A 175 29.03 29.53 31.62
CA ASN A 175 29.44 30.72 32.34
C ASN A 175 30.90 30.98 31.97
N GLU A 176 31.16 32.26 31.72
CA GLU A 176 32.45 32.95 31.71
C GLU A 176 33.33 32.72 30.48
N TYR A 177 33.30 33.66 29.54
CA TYR A 177 34.39 34.62 29.29
C TYR A 177 33.87 35.74 28.34
N GLU A 178 33.74 36.96 28.86
CA GLU A 178 33.57 38.19 28.06
C GLU A 178 34.87 38.53 27.33
N ILE A 179 34.79 38.96 26.05
CA ILE A 179 35.43 40.18 25.53
C ILE A 179 34.53 40.72 24.39
N GLY A 180 34.04 41.95 24.53
CA GLY A 180 33.18 42.63 23.55
C GLY A 180 33.93 43.32 22.41
N ILE A 181 33.15 43.90 21.49
CA ILE A 181 33.32 45.24 20.89
C ILE A 181 32.02 45.56 20.12
N ASP A 182 31.56 46.79 20.33
CA ASP A 182 30.37 47.48 19.80
C ASP A 182 30.68 48.18 18.45
N ASP A 183 29.67 48.82 17.86
CA ASP A 183 29.72 49.96 16.90
C ASP A 183 28.85 49.79 15.62
N ASN A 184 27.53 49.87 15.79
CA ASN A 184 26.68 51.06 15.56
C ASN A 184 26.88 52.00 14.32
N VAL A 185 25.73 52.43 13.76
CA VAL A 185 25.37 53.77 13.17
C VAL A 185 25.43 54.08 11.64
N ASP A 186 24.23 54.39 11.08
CA ASP A 186 23.79 55.41 10.08
C ASP A 186 24.49 55.61 8.71
N GLU A 187 23.96 56.27 7.67
CA GLU A 187 22.65 56.70 7.13
C GLU A 187 23.04 57.48 5.83
N LEU A 188 22.05 57.89 5.02
CA LEU A 188 22.00 59.18 4.30
C LEU A 188 22.48 59.37 2.83
N MET A 189 21.60 60.12 2.13
CA MET A 189 21.78 61.03 0.96
C MET A 189 21.90 60.45 -0.46
N SER A 190 21.49 61.13 -1.56
CA SER A 190 20.50 62.16 -1.95
C SER A 190 20.85 62.57 -3.40
N THR A 191 20.10 63.51 -3.98
CA THR A 191 20.33 64.33 -5.21
C THR A 191 19.66 63.80 -6.50
N SER A 192 18.61 64.45 -7.02
CA SER A 192 18.43 65.78 -7.65
C SER A 192 18.73 65.77 -9.16
N ASN A 193 17.73 66.11 -10.00
CA ASN A 193 17.81 67.23 -10.96
C ASN A 193 16.57 67.32 -11.88
N ASP A 194 15.99 68.53 -11.90
CA ASP A 194 14.98 69.03 -12.83
C ASP A 194 15.56 69.25 -14.24
N ILE A 195 14.77 69.05 -15.31
CA ILE A 195 14.74 69.91 -16.51
C ILE A 195 13.33 69.91 -17.13
N ALA A 196 12.77 71.11 -17.29
CA ALA A 196 11.54 71.40 -18.04
C ALA A 196 11.76 71.38 -19.57
N SER A 197 10.72 71.07 -20.37
CA SER A 197 10.19 72.02 -21.37
C SER A 197 9.17 71.42 -22.36
N THR A 198 8.21 72.29 -22.67
CA THR A 198 7.48 72.49 -23.95
C THR A 198 6.39 71.52 -24.42
N LYS A 199 5.16 72.02 -24.22
CA LYS A 199 3.96 71.75 -25.02
C LYS A 199 4.19 72.02 -26.52
N ARG A 200 3.65 71.14 -27.37
CA ARG A 200 3.16 71.49 -28.72
C ARG A 200 1.72 71.03 -28.87
N LYS A 201 0.80 72.00 -28.88
CA LYS A 201 -0.58 71.83 -29.36
C LYS A 201 -0.53 71.72 -30.89
N ARG A 202 -1.15 70.69 -31.45
CA ARG A 202 -1.66 70.69 -32.83
C ARG A 202 -3.18 70.68 -32.75
N ALA A 203 -3.80 71.75 -33.23
CA ALA A 203 -5.21 71.76 -33.57
C ALA A 203 -5.39 71.07 -34.92
N PHE A 204 -6.37 70.19 -35.03
CA PHE A 204 -7.08 70.02 -36.29
C PHE A 204 -8.56 69.70 -36.02
N THR A 205 -9.36 70.45 -36.74
CA THR A 205 -10.80 70.41 -36.96
C THR A 205 -11.21 69.13 -37.69
N ASN A 206 -12.27 68.43 -37.29
CA ASN A 206 -13.60 68.54 -37.88
C ASN A 206 -14.59 67.53 -37.26
N LYS A 207 -15.87 67.89 -37.33
CA LYS A 207 -17.03 67.31 -36.64
C LYS A 207 -17.31 65.84 -36.99
N GLY A 208 -17.53 65.04 -35.95
CA GLY A 208 -18.20 63.74 -35.99
C GLY A 208 -18.58 63.32 -34.58
N THR A 209 -19.85 63.49 -34.20
CA THR A 209 -20.37 63.29 -32.85
C THR A 209 -20.35 61.80 -32.46
N LEU A 210 -19.28 61.34 -31.79
CA LEU A 210 -19.21 59.98 -31.23
C LEU A 210 -19.94 59.94 -29.88
N THR A 211 -21.19 59.50 -29.88
CA THR A 211 -22.02 59.30 -28.67
C THR A 211 -22.01 57.86 -28.14
N LYS A 212 -21.35 56.90 -28.80
CA LYS A 212 -21.24 55.50 -28.33
C LYS A 212 -19.82 54.93 -28.51
N ARG A 213 -19.29 54.30 -27.45
CA ARG A 213 -18.01 53.57 -27.44
C ARG A 213 -18.12 52.33 -28.33
N GLY A 214 -17.22 52.16 -29.30
CA GLY A 214 -17.06 50.90 -30.05
C GLY A 214 -16.65 49.74 -29.14
N ARG A 215 -16.89 48.48 -29.53
CA ARG A 215 -16.47 47.31 -28.72
C ARG A 215 -14.94 47.29 -28.59
N CYS A 216 -14.41 47.83 -27.50
CA CYS A 216 -12.99 47.76 -27.14
C CYS A 216 -12.61 46.32 -26.76
N THR A 217 -12.32 45.48 -27.75
CA THR A 217 -12.05 44.03 -27.56
C THR A 217 -10.61 43.71 -27.14
N SER A 218 -9.70 44.69 -27.22
CA SER A 218 -8.29 44.48 -26.89
C SER A 218 -8.02 44.62 -25.39
N PRO A 219 -7.24 43.70 -24.77
CA PRO A 219 -6.89 43.77 -23.34
C PRO A 219 -6.14 45.05 -22.95
N VAL A 220 -5.51 45.73 -23.91
CA VAL A 220 -4.80 47.00 -23.70
C VAL A 220 -5.69 48.03 -23.01
N TRP A 221 -7.01 48.01 -23.28
CA TRP A 221 -7.95 48.98 -22.72
C TRP A 221 -8.22 48.79 -21.22
N ASP A 222 -7.88 47.64 -20.63
CA ASP A 222 -8.02 47.39 -19.19
C ASP A 222 -7.06 48.24 -18.35
N HIS A 223 -5.98 48.74 -18.96
CA HIS A 223 -4.97 49.58 -18.32
C HIS A 223 -5.29 51.09 -18.38
N PHE A 224 -6.45 51.45 -18.94
CA PHE A 224 -6.83 52.85 -19.15
C PHE A 224 -8.24 53.17 -18.65
N ILE A 225 -8.47 54.44 -18.30
CA ILE A 225 -9.76 54.99 -17.84
C ILE A 225 -10.31 55.88 -18.93
N PHE A 226 -11.58 55.68 -19.28
CA PHE A 226 -12.29 56.49 -20.28
C PHE A 226 -13.12 57.56 -19.58
N THR A 227 -12.86 58.81 -19.89
CA THR A 227 -13.57 59.98 -19.38
C THR A 227 -14.34 60.63 -20.55
N PRO A 228 -15.67 60.76 -20.50
CA PRO A 228 -16.43 61.40 -21.57
C PRO A 228 -16.13 62.91 -21.65
N LEU A 229 -15.96 63.43 -22.87
CA LEU A 229 -15.73 64.85 -23.13
C LEU A 229 -17.05 65.60 -23.43
N SER A 230 -17.15 66.86 -22.99
CA SER A 230 -18.33 67.71 -23.16
C SER A 230 -18.70 68.01 -24.62
N VAL A 231 -17.74 67.87 -25.53
CA VAL A 231 -17.89 68.06 -26.99
C VAL A 231 -18.10 66.75 -27.76
N GLY A 232 -18.32 65.63 -27.07
CA GLY A 232 -18.42 64.28 -27.66
C GLY A 232 -17.07 63.59 -27.82
N GLY A 233 -17.04 62.26 -27.68
CA GLY A 233 -15.82 61.45 -27.60
C GLY A 233 -15.36 61.15 -26.17
N PHE A 234 -14.29 60.35 -26.03
CA PHE A 234 -13.71 59.96 -24.75
C PHE A 234 -12.23 60.36 -24.68
N GLU A 235 -11.82 60.98 -23.59
CA GLU A 235 -10.41 61.09 -23.23
C GLU A 235 -9.99 59.85 -22.43
N VAL A 236 -8.87 59.25 -22.81
CA VAL A 236 -8.37 58.01 -22.24
C VAL A 236 -7.11 58.27 -21.46
N HIS A 237 -7.11 57.90 -20.18
CA HIS A 237 -6.01 58.14 -19.24
C HIS A 237 -5.38 56.81 -18.82
N CYS A 238 -4.05 56.74 -18.76
CA CYS A 238 -3.37 55.58 -18.19
C CYS A 238 -3.67 55.48 -16.68
N LYS A 239 -4.10 54.30 -16.21
CA LYS A 239 -4.42 54.05 -14.79
C LYS A 239 -3.25 54.27 -13.83
N TYR A 240 -2.02 54.13 -14.32
CA TYR A 240 -0.81 54.06 -13.49
C TYR A 240 -0.06 55.38 -13.42
N CYS A 241 0.24 56.00 -14.57
CA CYS A 241 0.96 57.27 -14.57
C CYS A 241 0.04 58.48 -14.46
N ILE A 242 -1.23 58.36 -14.86
CA ILE A 242 -2.26 59.41 -14.87
C ILE A 242 -1.93 60.59 -15.82
N THR A 243 -0.63 60.85 -16.06
CA THR A 243 -0.09 61.92 -16.91
C THR A 243 -0.23 61.66 -18.40
N HIS A 244 -0.34 60.40 -18.82
CA HIS A 244 -0.57 60.07 -20.21
C HIS A 244 -2.06 60.03 -20.52
N SER A 245 -2.51 60.99 -21.32
CA SER A 245 -3.86 61.02 -21.89
C SER A 245 -3.84 61.16 -23.41
N PHE A 246 -4.87 60.64 -24.06
CA PHE A 246 -5.14 60.87 -25.48
C PHE A 246 -6.64 60.77 -25.76
N ILE A 247 -7.09 61.40 -26.83
CA ILE A 247 -8.50 61.34 -27.26
C ILE A 247 -8.72 60.03 -28.00
N TYR A 248 -9.71 59.24 -27.57
CA TYR A 248 -10.10 58.00 -28.21
C TYR A 248 -10.91 58.24 -29.48
N ASP A 249 -10.49 57.55 -30.54
CA ASP A 249 -11.19 57.44 -31.82
C ASP A 249 -11.26 55.94 -32.17
N SER A 250 -12.44 55.49 -32.58
CA SER A 250 -12.71 54.13 -33.04
C SER A 250 -11.82 53.66 -34.20
N GLY A 251 -11.23 54.59 -34.96
CA GLY A 251 -10.28 54.28 -36.04
C GLY A 251 -8.82 54.09 -35.60
N MET A 252 -8.48 54.39 -34.34
CA MET A 252 -7.10 54.27 -33.86
C MET A 252 -6.74 52.83 -33.47
N GLY A 253 -5.58 52.37 -33.96
CA GLY A 253 -4.99 51.10 -33.54
C GLY A 253 -4.51 51.11 -32.08
N THR A 254 -4.43 49.93 -31.46
CA THR A 254 -4.06 49.77 -30.04
C THR A 254 -2.55 49.91 -29.77
N SER A 255 -1.74 50.05 -30.82
CA SER A 255 -0.27 50.05 -30.74
C SER A 255 0.29 51.17 -29.86
N ASN A 256 -0.29 52.37 -29.90
CA ASN A 256 0.18 53.49 -29.09
C ASN A 256 -0.11 53.28 -27.60
N ALA A 257 -1.34 52.85 -27.25
CA ALA A 257 -1.70 52.51 -25.89
C ALA A 257 -0.87 51.33 -25.35
N LYS A 258 -0.62 50.32 -26.20
CA LYS A 258 0.21 49.16 -25.86
C LYS A 258 1.66 49.55 -25.59
N ARG A 259 2.26 50.34 -26.47
CA ARG A 259 3.64 50.84 -26.31
C ARG A 259 3.78 51.65 -25.02
N HIS A 260 2.78 52.48 -24.71
CA HIS A 260 2.79 53.29 -23.50
C HIS A 260 2.78 52.44 -22.22
N TYR A 261 1.77 51.58 -22.01
CA TYR A 261 1.67 50.90 -20.70
C TYR A 261 2.83 49.93 -20.47
N LEU A 262 3.38 49.30 -21.51
CA LEU A 262 4.55 48.41 -21.41
C LEU A 262 5.84 49.15 -21.04
N SER A 263 5.93 50.46 -21.31
CA SER A 263 7.09 51.29 -20.96
C SER A 263 6.79 52.27 -19.81
N CYS A 264 5.60 52.17 -19.21
CA CYS A 264 5.13 53.09 -18.17
C CYS A 264 5.87 52.80 -16.85
N PRO A 265 6.73 53.71 -16.33
CA PRO A 265 7.54 53.43 -15.15
C PRO A 265 6.71 53.10 -13.89
N PRO A 266 5.58 53.77 -13.61
CA PRO A 266 4.68 53.38 -12.54
C PRO A 266 4.08 51.98 -12.69
N TYR A 267 3.80 51.53 -13.92
CA TYR A 267 3.32 50.17 -14.19
C TYR A 267 4.43 49.13 -13.97
N LEU A 268 5.66 49.44 -14.40
CA LEU A 268 6.82 48.58 -14.17
C LEU A 268 7.15 48.47 -12.67
N LYS A 269 7.00 49.56 -11.91
CA LYS A 269 7.16 49.57 -10.44
C LYS A 269 6.02 48.82 -9.72
N TYR A 270 4.80 48.93 -10.23
CA TYR A 270 3.66 48.13 -9.76
C TYR A 270 3.91 46.62 -9.96
N MET A 271 4.48 46.24 -11.11
CA MET A 271 4.87 44.85 -11.40
C MET A 271 6.06 44.38 -10.53
N SER A 272 7.03 45.24 -10.24
CA SER A 272 8.20 44.89 -9.42
C SER A 272 7.88 44.75 -7.93
N ASN A 273 6.83 45.41 -7.44
CA ASN A 273 6.40 45.38 -6.04
C ASN A 273 5.45 44.20 -5.72
N ASN A 274 5.28 43.25 -6.63
CA ASN A 274 4.45 42.08 -6.40
C ASN A 274 5.24 41.02 -5.60
N PRO A 275 4.98 40.80 -4.30
CA PRO A 275 5.92 40.09 -3.41
C PRO A 275 6.06 38.58 -3.69
N ASN A 276 5.22 38.00 -4.54
CA ASN A 276 5.13 36.53 -4.72
C ASN A 276 5.26 36.03 -6.16
N GLY A 277 5.42 36.94 -7.14
CA GLY A 277 5.64 36.54 -8.53
C GLY A 277 7.13 36.48 -8.82
N LEU A 278 7.71 35.29 -8.99
CA LEU A 278 9.08 35.14 -9.47
C LEU A 278 9.27 36.00 -10.74
N PRO A 279 10.21 36.97 -10.74
CA PRO A 279 10.50 37.76 -11.93
C PRO A 279 10.98 36.83 -13.06
N GLY A 280 10.25 36.80 -14.19
CA GLY A 280 10.71 36.12 -15.40
C GLY A 280 9.99 34.81 -15.78
N THR A 281 9.01 34.32 -15.02
CA THR A 281 8.18 33.19 -15.47
C THR A 281 6.94 33.68 -16.21
N SER A 282 6.79 33.36 -17.51
CA SER A 282 5.57 33.67 -18.25
C SER A 282 4.43 32.80 -17.74
N PHE A 283 3.44 33.40 -17.08
CA PHE A 283 2.24 32.70 -16.64
C PHE A 283 1.41 32.23 -17.84
N ASP A 284 1.24 30.91 -17.97
CA ASP A 284 0.36 30.31 -18.96
C ASP A 284 -0.97 29.89 -18.33
N GLN A 285 -2.04 30.58 -18.72
CA GLN A 285 -3.40 30.30 -18.27
C GLN A 285 -3.84 28.87 -18.62
N LYS A 286 -3.37 28.30 -19.74
CA LYS A 286 -3.76 26.96 -20.17
C LYS A 286 -3.16 25.91 -19.23
N THR A 287 -1.88 26.02 -18.91
CA THR A 287 -1.19 25.17 -17.94
C THR A 287 -1.81 25.29 -16.56
N TYR A 288 -2.11 26.51 -16.09
CA TYR A 288 -2.83 26.70 -14.84
C TYR A 288 -4.19 25.97 -14.84
N LEU A 289 -4.97 26.11 -15.92
CA LEU A 289 -6.29 25.48 -16.00
C LEU A 289 -6.20 23.95 -15.99
N LYS A 290 -5.18 23.39 -16.67
CA LYS A 290 -4.90 21.95 -16.65
C LYS A 290 -4.53 21.48 -15.24
N LEU A 291 -3.58 22.12 -14.58
CA LEU A 291 -3.16 21.75 -13.22
C LEU A 291 -4.31 21.88 -12.23
N PHE A 292 -5.10 22.95 -12.32
CA PHE A 292 -6.24 23.15 -11.44
C PHE A 292 -7.34 22.09 -11.66
N THR A 293 -7.56 21.70 -12.92
CA THR A 293 -8.46 20.58 -13.28
C THR A 293 -7.96 19.26 -12.70
N GLN A 294 -6.66 18.97 -12.84
CA GLN A 294 -6.04 17.76 -12.28
C GLN A 294 -6.13 17.73 -10.75
N SER A 295 -5.92 18.85 -10.06
CA SER A 295 -6.12 18.93 -8.60
C SER A 295 -7.57 18.66 -8.20
N ILE A 296 -8.55 19.10 -8.99
CA ILE A 296 -9.97 18.83 -8.73
C ILE A 296 -10.29 17.34 -8.88
N ILE A 297 -9.72 16.68 -9.89
CA ILE A 297 -9.90 15.25 -10.13
C ILE A 297 -9.20 14.44 -9.01
N ALA A 298 -7.90 14.65 -8.82
CA ALA A 298 -7.06 13.87 -7.90
C ALA A 298 -7.58 13.90 -6.46
N HIS A 299 -8.06 15.06 -6.00
CA HIS A 299 -8.55 15.23 -4.64
C HIS A 299 -10.08 15.20 -4.53
N GLY A 300 -10.78 14.93 -5.63
CA GLY A 300 -12.23 14.93 -5.67
C GLY A 300 -12.83 16.25 -5.17
N TYR A 301 -12.24 17.41 -5.48
CA TYR A 301 -12.79 18.69 -5.02
C TYR A 301 -14.10 19.05 -5.72
N PRO A 302 -15.01 19.83 -5.09
CA PRO A 302 -16.20 20.34 -5.76
C PRO A 302 -15.83 21.31 -6.89
N PHE A 303 -16.48 21.20 -8.06
CA PHE A 303 -16.27 22.15 -9.17
C PHE A 303 -16.50 23.61 -8.78
N LYS A 304 -17.39 23.86 -7.80
CA LYS A 304 -17.69 25.19 -7.27
C LYS A 304 -16.49 25.84 -6.58
N MET A 305 -15.45 25.07 -6.23
CA MET A 305 -14.22 25.59 -5.62
C MET A 305 -13.56 26.69 -6.45
N ALA A 306 -13.66 26.63 -7.78
CA ALA A 306 -13.17 27.68 -8.68
C ALA A 306 -13.86 29.05 -8.49
N GLU A 307 -15.06 29.06 -7.90
CA GLU A 307 -15.86 30.25 -7.65
C GLU A 307 -15.78 30.73 -6.21
N HIS A 308 -15.18 29.96 -5.31
CA HIS A 308 -15.08 30.33 -3.90
C HIS A 308 -14.24 31.62 -3.74
N PRO A 309 -14.75 32.64 -3.03
CA PRO A 309 -14.05 33.92 -2.89
C PRO A 309 -12.63 33.79 -2.31
N ARG A 310 -12.42 32.85 -1.37
CA ARG A 310 -11.10 32.61 -0.76
C ARG A 310 -10.12 31.94 -1.73
N THR A 311 -10.58 31.00 -2.56
CA THR A 311 -9.76 30.36 -3.60
C THR A 311 -9.32 31.37 -4.65
N ARG A 312 -10.22 32.25 -5.10
CA ARG A 312 -9.87 33.32 -6.04
C ARG A 312 -8.84 34.28 -5.46
N LYS A 313 -9.05 34.75 -4.22
CA LYS A 313 -8.06 35.59 -3.52
C LYS A 313 -6.69 34.91 -3.41
N LEU A 314 -6.64 33.61 -3.15
CA LEU A 314 -5.40 32.85 -3.12
C LEU A 314 -4.70 32.86 -4.49
N HIS A 315 -5.44 32.61 -5.57
CA HIS A 315 -4.88 32.61 -6.92
C HIS A 315 -4.41 34.01 -7.35
N ASP A 316 -5.18 35.06 -7.02
CA ASP A 316 -4.82 36.46 -7.28
C ASP A 316 -3.54 36.86 -6.52
N TYR A 317 -3.40 36.39 -5.28
CA TYR A 317 -2.20 36.59 -4.45
C TYR A 317 -0.96 35.90 -5.02
N LEU A 318 -1.13 34.65 -5.49
CA LEU A 318 -0.04 33.88 -6.10
C LEU A 318 0.39 34.48 -7.44
N ASN A 319 -0.57 34.86 -8.29
CA ASN A 319 -0.29 35.55 -9.55
C ASN A 319 -1.51 36.35 -10.04
N PRO A 320 -1.41 37.70 -10.09
CA PRO A 320 -2.53 38.56 -10.48
C PRO A 320 -2.92 38.44 -11.96
N ASN A 321 -2.12 37.74 -12.78
CA ASN A 321 -2.47 37.45 -14.18
C ASN A 321 -3.40 36.23 -14.33
N VAL A 322 -3.67 35.48 -13.24
CA VAL A 322 -4.60 34.36 -13.25
C VAL A 322 -6.00 34.89 -13.58
N LYS A 323 -6.57 34.43 -14.69
CA LYS A 323 -7.95 34.74 -15.03
C LYS A 323 -8.88 33.89 -14.17
N THR A 324 -9.88 34.53 -13.58
CA THR A 324 -10.91 33.86 -12.79
C THR A 324 -11.63 32.81 -13.64
N VAL A 325 -11.76 31.60 -13.10
CA VAL A 325 -12.46 30.49 -13.75
C VAL A 325 -13.83 30.32 -13.08
N CYS A 326 -14.84 29.93 -13.86
CA CYS A 326 -16.15 29.57 -13.32
C CYS A 326 -16.32 28.04 -13.26
N ARG A 327 -17.31 27.60 -12.49
CA ARG A 327 -17.66 26.19 -12.32
C ARG A 327 -17.85 25.51 -13.67
N ASN A 328 -18.58 26.15 -14.59
CA ASN A 328 -18.88 25.58 -15.91
C ASN A 328 -17.62 25.38 -16.76
N THR A 329 -16.63 26.29 -16.67
CA THR A 329 -15.36 26.13 -17.39
C THR A 329 -14.56 24.96 -16.82
N ILE A 330 -14.45 24.85 -15.49
CA ILE A 330 -13.79 23.70 -14.85
C ILE A 330 -14.49 22.39 -15.21
N THR A 331 -15.82 22.34 -15.13
CA THR A 331 -16.58 21.14 -15.49
C THR A 331 -16.29 20.71 -16.93
N LYS A 332 -16.27 21.66 -17.88
CA LYS A 332 -15.87 21.37 -19.28
C LYS A 332 -14.43 20.86 -19.40
N CYS A 333 -13.51 21.41 -18.62
CA CYS A 333 -12.12 20.95 -18.62
C CYS A 333 -11.99 19.53 -18.04
N CYS A 334 -12.67 19.23 -16.94
CA CYS A 334 -12.72 17.88 -16.38
C CYS A 334 -13.31 16.88 -17.39
N MET A 335 -14.39 17.23 -18.08
CA MET A 335 -14.99 16.36 -19.10
C MET A 335 -14.09 16.21 -20.34
N SER A 336 -13.33 17.24 -20.71
CA SER A 336 -12.33 17.13 -21.78
C SER A 336 -11.23 16.15 -21.38
N GLU A 337 -10.67 16.29 -20.18
CA GLU A 337 -9.64 15.37 -19.65
C GLU A 337 -10.19 13.94 -19.56
N TYR A 338 -11.44 13.76 -19.13
CA TYR A 338 -12.11 12.45 -19.13
C TYR A 338 -12.18 11.83 -20.51
N ASN A 339 -12.63 12.57 -21.53
CA ASN A 339 -12.70 12.04 -22.89
C ASN A 339 -11.31 11.70 -23.45
N ASP A 340 -10.30 12.53 -23.18
CA ASP A 340 -8.93 12.29 -23.60
C ASP A 340 -8.34 11.03 -22.93
N LEU A 341 -8.54 10.88 -21.62
CA LEU A 341 -8.09 9.71 -20.87
C LEU A 341 -8.88 8.44 -21.24
N LYS A 342 -10.20 8.54 -21.44
CA LYS A 342 -11.05 7.42 -21.87
C LYS A 342 -10.58 6.89 -23.21
N LYS A 343 -10.29 7.79 -24.16
CA LYS A 343 -9.73 7.43 -25.46
C LYS A 343 -8.36 6.77 -25.32
N ASN A 344 -7.46 7.31 -24.50
CA ASN A 344 -6.15 6.71 -24.27
C ASN A 344 -6.27 5.30 -23.67
N LEU A 345 -7.15 5.11 -22.69
CA LEU A 345 -7.41 3.80 -22.11
C LEU A 345 -8.01 2.84 -23.14
N PHE A 346 -8.97 3.28 -23.95
CA PHE A 346 -9.55 2.50 -25.05
C PHE A 346 -8.45 2.02 -26.02
N ASP A 347 -7.59 2.93 -26.47
CA ASP A 347 -6.47 2.62 -27.36
C ASP A 347 -5.47 1.65 -26.67
N THR A 348 -5.22 1.84 -25.37
CA THR A 348 -4.33 0.97 -24.57
C THR A 348 -4.89 -0.45 -24.45
N LEU A 349 -6.17 -0.60 -24.13
CA LEU A 349 -6.85 -1.90 -24.05
C LEU A 349 -6.90 -2.56 -25.43
N GLY A 350 -7.15 -1.79 -26.49
CA GLY A 350 -7.13 -2.24 -27.87
C GLY A 350 -5.75 -2.71 -28.36
N ALA A 351 -4.67 -2.06 -27.93
CA ALA A 351 -3.30 -2.43 -28.26
C ALA A 351 -2.71 -3.53 -27.35
N SER A 352 -3.29 -3.77 -26.18
CA SER A 352 -2.81 -4.78 -25.23
C SER A 352 -2.78 -6.18 -25.85
N THR A 353 -1.65 -6.87 -25.71
CA THR A 353 -1.49 -8.28 -26.12
C THR A 353 -1.99 -9.26 -25.05
N SER A 354 -2.16 -8.78 -23.82
CA SER A 354 -2.65 -9.56 -22.69
C SER A 354 -4.17 -9.62 -22.72
N ARG A 355 -4.73 -10.71 -22.23
CA ARG A 355 -6.16 -10.79 -21.95
C ARG A 355 -6.52 -9.91 -20.74
N ILE A 356 -7.82 -9.65 -20.59
CA ILE A 356 -8.38 -8.76 -19.57
C ILE A 356 -9.23 -9.58 -18.61
N CYS A 357 -8.89 -9.55 -17.33
CA CYS A 357 -9.74 -10.07 -16.26
C CYS A 357 -10.63 -8.93 -15.75
N LEU A 358 -11.89 -9.22 -15.48
CA LEU A 358 -12.86 -8.22 -15.03
C LEU A 358 -13.20 -8.43 -13.56
N THR A 359 -13.46 -7.36 -12.82
CA THR A 359 -14.23 -7.44 -11.56
C THR A 359 -15.47 -6.60 -11.69
N SER A 360 -16.57 -7.07 -11.11
CA SER A 360 -17.80 -6.30 -11.03
C SER A 360 -18.39 -6.37 -9.62
N ASP A 361 -18.96 -5.26 -9.17
CA ASP A 361 -19.66 -5.19 -7.89
C ASP A 361 -20.74 -4.09 -7.94
N LEU A 362 -21.68 -4.14 -7.00
CA LEU A 362 -22.80 -3.22 -6.84
C LEU A 362 -22.70 -2.48 -5.51
N TRP A 363 -22.80 -1.15 -5.56
CA TRP A 363 -22.78 -0.30 -4.39
C TRP A 363 -24.05 0.53 -4.26
N GLN A 364 -24.63 0.55 -3.07
CA GLN A 364 -25.70 1.48 -2.77
C GLN A 364 -25.12 2.77 -2.16
N ALA A 365 -25.33 3.87 -2.85
CA ALA A 365 -24.91 5.19 -2.40
C ALA A 365 -25.74 5.68 -1.19
N CYS A 366 -25.23 6.71 -0.50
CA CYS A 366 -25.97 7.40 0.56
C CYS A 366 -27.27 8.08 0.07
N THR A 367 -27.44 8.21 -1.25
CA THR A 367 -28.64 8.68 -1.92
C THR A 367 -29.63 7.57 -2.24
N ILE A 368 -29.37 6.32 -1.82
CA ILE A 368 -30.16 5.09 -2.07
C ILE A 368 -29.99 4.55 -3.51
N ASN A 369 -29.40 5.32 -4.42
CA ASN A 369 -29.08 4.89 -5.78
C ASN A 369 -28.04 3.76 -5.79
N SER A 370 -28.24 2.75 -6.63
CA SER A 370 -27.28 1.66 -6.86
C SER A 370 -26.31 2.03 -7.98
N TYR A 371 -25.02 1.76 -7.82
CA TYR A 371 -24.00 1.96 -8.86
C TYR A 371 -23.33 0.63 -9.16
N LEU A 372 -23.22 0.30 -10.45
CA LEU A 372 -22.45 -0.85 -10.91
C LEU A 372 -21.09 -0.37 -11.40
N VAL A 373 -20.04 -1.05 -10.95
CA VAL A 373 -18.65 -0.77 -11.37
C VAL A 373 -18.03 -2.01 -11.99
N LEU A 374 -17.56 -1.86 -13.23
CA LEU A 374 -16.73 -2.81 -13.95
C LEU A 374 -15.29 -2.30 -13.96
N THR A 375 -14.36 -3.15 -13.54
CA THR A 375 -12.92 -2.83 -13.52
C THR A 375 -12.17 -3.85 -14.36
N ALA A 376 -11.28 -3.37 -15.22
CA ALA A 376 -10.38 -4.18 -16.02
C ALA A 376 -9.02 -4.37 -15.33
N HIS A 377 -8.56 -5.62 -15.28
CA HIS A 377 -7.29 -6.05 -14.71
C HIS A 377 -6.48 -6.75 -15.79
N PHE A 378 -5.27 -6.24 -16.06
CA PHE A 378 -4.40 -6.78 -17.09
C PHE A 378 -2.95 -6.42 -16.79
N VAL A 379 -2.01 -7.21 -17.30
CA VAL A 379 -0.59 -6.88 -17.24
C VAL A 379 -0.20 -6.12 -18.51
N ASP A 380 0.37 -4.93 -18.36
CA ASP A 380 0.73 -4.08 -19.49
C ASP A 380 2.02 -4.54 -20.23
N SER A 381 2.46 -3.78 -21.22
CA SER A 381 3.71 -4.04 -21.95
C SER A 381 4.97 -3.89 -21.08
N SER A 382 4.88 -3.14 -19.99
CA SER A 382 5.97 -2.95 -19.02
C SER A 382 6.03 -4.04 -17.95
N TRP A 383 5.13 -5.04 -18.02
CA TRP A 383 4.95 -6.10 -17.04
C TRP A 383 4.50 -5.59 -15.66
N LYS A 384 3.68 -4.54 -15.67
CA LYS A 384 3.00 -4.06 -14.46
C LYS A 384 1.54 -4.46 -14.50
N LEU A 385 1.04 -4.96 -13.38
CA LEU A 385 -0.37 -5.19 -13.17
C LEU A 385 -1.09 -3.83 -13.18
N ARG A 386 -2.10 -3.70 -14.02
CA ARG A 386 -2.94 -2.51 -14.13
C ARG A 386 -4.35 -2.88 -13.75
N SER A 387 -4.96 -2.05 -12.93
CA SER A 387 -6.38 -2.11 -12.60
C SER A 387 -7.02 -0.78 -12.96
N LYS A 388 -7.98 -0.79 -13.89
CA LYS A 388 -8.61 0.41 -14.46
C LYS A 388 -10.12 0.30 -14.44
N ILE A 389 -10.77 1.28 -13.79
CA ILE A 389 -12.24 1.37 -13.71
C ILE A 389 -12.75 1.72 -15.11
N LEU A 390 -13.61 0.87 -15.68
CA LEU A 390 -14.21 1.09 -17.00
C LEU A 390 -15.48 1.92 -16.92
N ASN A 391 -16.23 1.80 -15.83
CA ASN A 391 -17.43 2.60 -15.60
C ASN A 391 -17.69 2.80 -14.10
N PHE A 392 -18.44 3.84 -13.78
CA PHE A 392 -19.04 4.06 -12.46
C PHE A 392 -20.42 4.67 -12.70
N GLN A 393 -21.41 3.82 -12.96
CA GLN A 393 -22.70 4.25 -13.49
C GLN A 393 -23.86 3.79 -12.62
N HIS A 394 -24.89 4.63 -12.54
CA HIS A 394 -26.12 4.33 -11.82
C HIS A 394 -26.84 3.16 -12.51
N PHE A 395 -27.05 2.09 -11.76
CA PHE A 395 -27.77 0.91 -12.18
C PHE A 395 -29.23 1.01 -11.70
N THR A 396 -30.13 1.33 -12.62
CA THR A 396 -31.55 1.61 -12.31
C THR A 396 -32.46 0.39 -12.41
N SER A 397 -31.97 -0.70 -13.00
CA SER A 397 -32.75 -1.93 -13.21
C SER A 397 -32.86 -2.75 -11.92
N ALA A 398 -33.77 -3.73 -11.93
CA ALA A 398 -33.79 -4.76 -10.90
C ALA A 398 -32.45 -5.50 -10.89
N HIS A 399 -31.92 -5.82 -9.71
CA HIS A 399 -30.63 -6.50 -9.53
C HIS A 399 -30.67 -8.00 -9.88
N THR A 400 -31.30 -8.34 -11.00
CA THR A 400 -31.38 -9.71 -11.52
C THR A 400 -30.17 -10.00 -12.41
N GLY A 401 -29.77 -11.28 -12.48
CA GLY A 401 -28.62 -11.68 -13.31
C GLY A 401 -28.74 -11.29 -14.78
N ASN A 402 -29.96 -11.25 -15.32
CA ASN A 402 -30.21 -10.86 -16.70
C ASN A 402 -29.96 -9.37 -16.96
N GLU A 403 -30.49 -8.50 -16.10
CA GLU A 403 -30.32 -7.05 -16.23
C GLU A 403 -28.84 -6.65 -16.07
N ILE A 404 -28.14 -7.29 -15.13
CA ILE A 404 -26.70 -7.09 -14.92
C ILE A 404 -25.92 -7.53 -16.16
N TYR A 405 -26.29 -8.66 -16.76
CA TYR A 405 -25.68 -9.16 -18.00
C TYR A 405 -25.85 -8.19 -19.17
N GLU A 406 -27.07 -7.69 -19.43
CA GLU A 406 -27.33 -6.77 -20.54
C GLU A 406 -26.48 -5.50 -20.39
N PHE A 407 -26.40 -4.98 -19.16
CA PHE A 407 -25.62 -3.79 -18.84
C PHE A 407 -24.12 -4.01 -19.02
N VAL A 408 -23.55 -5.07 -18.44
CA VAL A 408 -22.12 -5.37 -18.54
C VAL A 408 -21.72 -5.76 -19.97
N GLN A 409 -22.58 -6.48 -20.70
CA GLN A 409 -22.34 -6.80 -22.10
C GLN A 409 -22.27 -5.53 -22.95
N ALA A 410 -23.17 -4.57 -22.74
CA ALA A 410 -23.14 -3.29 -23.45
C ALA A 410 -21.82 -2.54 -23.18
N LEU A 411 -21.33 -2.53 -21.93
CA LEU A 411 -20.04 -1.93 -21.57
C LEU A 411 -18.86 -2.63 -22.25
N ILE A 412 -18.83 -3.97 -22.24
CA ILE A 412 -17.74 -4.73 -22.89
C ILE A 412 -17.68 -4.41 -24.40
N ARG A 413 -18.85 -4.25 -25.05
CA ARG A 413 -18.94 -3.81 -26.45
C ARG A 413 -18.51 -2.36 -26.64
N GLU A 414 -18.91 -1.45 -25.75
CA GLU A 414 -18.49 -0.04 -25.78
C GLU A 414 -16.96 0.09 -25.73
N TRP A 415 -16.31 -0.71 -24.89
CA TRP A 415 -14.86 -0.73 -24.73
C TRP A 415 -14.12 -1.55 -25.81
N GLY A 416 -14.83 -2.28 -26.67
CA GLY A 416 -14.24 -3.10 -27.74
C GLY A 416 -13.36 -4.23 -27.24
N ILE A 417 -13.66 -4.78 -26.06
CA ILE A 417 -12.83 -5.78 -25.36
C ILE A 417 -13.42 -7.20 -25.43
N GLU A 418 -14.50 -7.43 -26.20
CA GLU A 418 -15.25 -8.70 -26.23
C GLU A 418 -14.36 -9.91 -26.55
N LYS A 419 -13.33 -9.71 -27.37
CA LYS A 419 -12.39 -10.77 -27.79
C LYS A 419 -11.22 -10.97 -26.83
N LYS A 420 -11.09 -10.14 -25.80
CA LYS A 420 -9.94 -10.10 -24.88
C LYS A 420 -10.28 -10.51 -23.46
N VAL A 421 -11.57 -10.56 -23.09
CA VAL A 421 -11.97 -10.98 -21.75
C VAL A 421 -11.47 -12.40 -21.48
N PHE A 422 -10.93 -12.62 -20.28
CA PHE A 422 -10.48 -13.93 -19.82
C PHE A 422 -11.37 -14.47 -18.72
N THR A 423 -11.50 -13.72 -17.62
CA THR A 423 -12.32 -14.10 -16.47
C THR A 423 -13.12 -12.90 -15.98
N ILE A 424 -14.14 -13.18 -15.18
CA ILE A 424 -14.84 -12.19 -14.38
C ILE A 424 -14.94 -12.65 -12.93
N THR A 425 -14.56 -11.76 -12.01
CA THR A 425 -14.64 -11.97 -10.57
C THR A 425 -15.79 -11.15 -9.98
N VAL A 426 -16.75 -11.82 -9.36
CA VAL A 426 -17.96 -11.22 -8.77
C VAL A 426 -18.25 -11.79 -7.39
N ASP A 427 -19.21 -11.19 -6.69
CA ASP A 427 -19.70 -11.71 -5.41
C ASP A 427 -20.35 -13.10 -5.55
N ASN A 428 -20.76 -13.67 -4.43
CA ASN A 428 -21.29 -15.04 -4.38
C ASN A 428 -22.82 -15.12 -4.41
N ALA A 429 -23.51 -14.04 -4.78
CA ALA A 429 -24.96 -14.03 -4.88
C ALA A 429 -25.42 -14.90 -6.07
N THR A 430 -26.54 -15.59 -5.91
CA THR A 430 -27.10 -16.49 -6.94
C THR A 430 -27.36 -15.79 -8.27
N ASN A 431 -27.71 -14.49 -8.24
CA ASN A 431 -27.91 -13.70 -9.46
C ASN A 431 -26.63 -13.55 -10.29
N MET A 432 -25.46 -13.57 -9.65
CA MET A 432 -24.17 -13.49 -10.33
C MET A 432 -23.83 -14.77 -11.08
N ASP A 433 -24.31 -15.93 -10.63
CA ASP A 433 -24.12 -17.20 -11.35
C ASP A 433 -24.81 -17.17 -12.72
N LEU A 434 -26.06 -16.71 -12.79
CA LEU A 434 -26.80 -16.55 -14.05
C LEU A 434 -26.15 -15.50 -14.96
N PHE A 435 -25.76 -14.37 -14.38
CA PHE A 435 -25.06 -13.29 -15.07
C PHE A 435 -23.77 -13.81 -15.74
N ALA A 436 -22.91 -14.47 -14.98
CA ALA A 436 -21.61 -14.94 -15.47
C ALA A 436 -21.78 -16.02 -16.54
N ALA A 437 -22.73 -16.95 -16.38
CA ALA A 437 -23.01 -17.99 -17.36
C ALA A 437 -23.49 -17.42 -18.71
N ARG A 438 -24.42 -16.45 -18.70
CA ARG A 438 -24.88 -15.81 -19.94
C ARG A 438 -23.77 -15.03 -20.62
N LEU A 439 -22.96 -14.31 -19.83
CA LEU A 439 -21.84 -13.54 -20.37
C LEU A 439 -20.78 -14.43 -21.00
N GLU A 440 -20.46 -15.56 -20.36
CA GLU A 440 -19.54 -16.58 -20.86
C GLU A 440 -19.97 -17.12 -22.22
N CYS A 441 -21.22 -17.59 -22.33
CA CYS A 441 -21.77 -18.13 -23.57
C CYS A 441 -21.65 -17.14 -24.75
N ASP A 442 -21.97 -15.88 -24.53
CA ASP A 442 -21.96 -14.85 -25.57
C ASP A 442 -20.55 -14.42 -25.98
N LEU A 443 -19.65 -14.28 -25.00
CA LEU A 443 -18.25 -13.95 -25.28
C LEU A 443 -17.56 -15.11 -26.01
N HIS A 444 -17.83 -16.36 -25.59
CA HIS A 444 -17.33 -17.55 -26.26
C HIS A 444 -17.80 -17.62 -27.72
N ALA A 445 -19.06 -17.27 -27.99
CA ALA A 445 -19.58 -17.20 -29.36
C ALA A 445 -18.89 -16.11 -30.21
N CYS A 446 -18.44 -15.02 -29.59
CA CYS A 446 -17.72 -13.94 -30.29
C CYS A 446 -16.23 -14.27 -30.54
N SER A 447 -15.57 -14.94 -29.59
CA SER A 447 -14.18 -15.36 -29.67
C SER A 447 -13.95 -16.52 -28.70
N PRO A 448 -13.26 -17.60 -29.11
CA PRO A 448 -12.97 -18.72 -28.22
C PRO A 448 -12.29 -18.25 -26.92
N LEU A 449 -12.99 -18.47 -25.81
CA LEU A 449 -12.45 -18.30 -24.47
C LEU A 449 -11.43 -19.42 -24.19
N PRO A 450 -10.39 -19.17 -23.37
CA PRO A 450 -9.51 -20.22 -22.94
C PRO A 450 -10.29 -21.34 -22.25
N MET A 451 -9.95 -22.60 -22.56
CA MET A 451 -10.60 -23.79 -21.99
C MET A 451 -12.13 -23.78 -22.16
N ASP A 452 -12.63 -23.26 -23.28
CA ASP A 452 -14.06 -23.15 -23.61
C ASP A 452 -14.89 -22.50 -22.50
N GLY A 453 -14.33 -21.49 -21.82
CA GLY A 453 -15.04 -20.74 -20.78
C GLY A 453 -15.14 -21.46 -19.42
N LYS A 454 -14.60 -22.68 -19.27
CA LYS A 454 -14.67 -23.50 -18.05
C LYS A 454 -14.25 -22.76 -16.76
N TYR A 455 -13.31 -21.82 -16.88
CA TYR A 455 -12.76 -21.04 -15.76
C TYR A 455 -13.11 -19.55 -15.83
N PHE A 456 -14.15 -19.17 -16.56
CA PHE A 456 -14.53 -17.78 -16.78
C PHE A 456 -15.02 -17.09 -15.49
N HIS A 457 -15.87 -17.75 -14.71
CA HIS A 457 -16.43 -17.19 -13.48
C HIS A 457 -15.51 -17.49 -12.28
N ILE A 458 -15.01 -16.43 -11.65
CA ILE A 458 -14.24 -16.48 -10.40
C ILE A 458 -15.09 -15.92 -9.26
N ARG A 459 -15.21 -16.69 -8.18
CA ARG A 459 -15.90 -16.25 -6.96
C ARG A 459 -14.99 -15.37 -6.12
N CYS A 460 -15.50 -14.24 -5.61
CA CYS A 460 -14.75 -13.35 -4.73
C CYS A 460 -14.38 -14.04 -3.40
N CYS A 461 -13.09 -14.27 -3.17
CA CYS A 461 -12.57 -14.97 -1.98
C CYS A 461 -12.79 -14.18 -0.69
N VAL A 462 -12.67 -12.85 -0.72
CA VAL A 462 -12.92 -11.99 0.46
C VAL A 462 -14.40 -12.02 0.85
N HIS A 463 -15.31 -12.07 -0.12
CA HIS A 463 -16.73 -12.27 0.17
C HIS A 463 -16.99 -13.65 0.80
N ILE A 464 -16.37 -14.72 0.29
CA ILE A 464 -16.45 -16.05 0.92
C ILE A 464 -15.93 -16.01 2.36
N LEU A 465 -14.79 -15.37 2.61
CA LEU A 465 -14.25 -15.22 3.97
C LEU A 465 -15.20 -14.44 4.88
N ASN A 466 -15.83 -13.38 4.38
CA ASN A 466 -16.85 -12.67 5.13
C ASN A 466 -18.00 -13.60 5.51
N LEU A 467 -18.52 -14.41 4.57
CA LEU A 467 -19.59 -15.37 4.87
C LEU A 467 -19.16 -16.44 5.89
N ILE A 468 -17.94 -16.94 5.80
CA ILE A 468 -17.38 -17.94 6.73
C ILE A 468 -17.31 -17.36 8.13
N VAL A 469 -16.62 -16.22 8.31
CA VAL A 469 -16.40 -15.63 9.63
C VAL A 469 -17.70 -15.14 10.24
N GLN A 470 -18.60 -14.52 9.46
CA GLN A 470 -19.90 -14.06 9.95
C GLN A 470 -20.74 -15.20 10.53
N ASP A 471 -20.74 -16.38 9.90
CA ASP A 471 -21.46 -17.54 10.44
C ASP A 471 -20.87 -18.02 11.78
N GLY A 472 -19.55 -17.90 11.96
CA GLY A 472 -18.91 -18.13 13.25
C GLY A 472 -19.31 -17.09 14.31
N LEU A 473 -19.26 -15.79 13.96
CA LEU A 473 -19.55 -14.69 14.87
C LEU A 473 -21.00 -14.69 15.39
N ARG A 474 -21.95 -15.19 14.58
CA ARG A 474 -23.37 -15.31 14.96
C ARG A 474 -23.61 -16.18 16.20
N VAL A 475 -22.72 -17.12 16.50
CA VAL A 475 -22.90 -18.02 17.65
C VAL A 475 -22.43 -17.39 18.97
N ILE A 476 -21.63 -16.33 18.89
CA ILE A 476 -20.96 -15.69 20.02
C ILE A 476 -21.33 -14.21 20.14
N ASP A 477 -22.52 -13.87 19.62
CA ASP A 477 -22.96 -12.50 19.39
C ASP A 477 -23.12 -11.70 20.69
N ASP A 478 -23.44 -12.32 21.83
CA ASP A 478 -23.66 -11.62 23.10
C ASP A 478 -22.48 -10.71 23.51
N CYS A 479 -21.25 -11.23 23.45
CA CYS A 479 -20.05 -10.45 23.77
C CYS A 479 -19.82 -9.32 22.76
N ILE A 480 -20.09 -9.59 21.48
CA ILE A 480 -19.91 -8.64 20.38
C ILE A 480 -20.94 -7.51 20.48
N VAL A 481 -22.21 -7.82 20.71
CA VAL A 481 -23.31 -6.87 20.93
C VAL A 481 -23.00 -5.96 22.10
N LYS A 482 -22.47 -6.51 23.19
CA LYS A 482 -22.11 -5.72 24.38
C LYS A 482 -21.01 -4.71 24.09
N VAL A 483 -19.93 -5.12 23.40
CA VAL A 483 -18.87 -4.20 22.94
C VAL A 483 -19.45 -3.16 21.99
N ARG A 484 -20.24 -3.58 21.01
CA ARG A 484 -20.85 -2.73 19.98
C ARG A 484 -21.74 -1.65 20.57
N GLU A 485 -22.66 -2.02 21.47
CA GLU A 485 -23.57 -1.07 22.11
C GLU A 485 -22.84 -0.20 23.15
N GLY A 486 -21.80 -0.73 23.80
CA GLY A 486 -20.90 0.05 24.66
C GLY A 486 -20.17 1.16 23.89
N VAL A 487 -19.55 0.80 22.77
CA VAL A 487 -18.87 1.75 21.86
C VAL A 487 -19.85 2.78 21.31
N LYS A 488 -21.03 2.34 20.85
CA LYS A 488 -22.11 3.21 20.37
C LYS A 488 -22.55 4.19 21.46
N TYR A 489 -22.76 3.72 22.70
CA TYR A 489 -23.16 4.58 23.82
C TYR A 489 -22.15 5.71 24.06
N ILE A 490 -20.86 5.36 24.13
CA ILE A 490 -19.76 6.29 24.39
C ILE A 490 -19.62 7.31 23.25
N THR A 491 -19.69 6.85 22.01
CA THR A 491 -19.47 7.67 20.82
C THR A 491 -20.66 8.55 20.44
N LEU A 492 -21.85 8.28 21.00
CA LEU A 492 -23.10 8.97 20.66
C LEU A 492 -23.09 10.47 21.01
N THR A 493 -22.46 10.88 22.11
CA THR A 493 -22.47 12.28 22.55
C THR A 493 -21.07 12.79 22.90
N GLU A 494 -20.84 14.08 22.67
CA GLU A 494 -19.53 14.68 22.91
C GLU A 494 -19.17 14.66 24.41
N CYS A 495 -20.15 14.85 25.29
CA CYS A 495 -19.97 14.74 26.73
C CYS A 495 -19.44 13.35 27.15
N ARG A 496 -19.99 12.27 26.58
CA ARG A 496 -19.55 10.90 26.88
C ARG A 496 -18.15 10.62 26.33
N LYS A 497 -17.82 11.11 25.13
CA LYS A 497 -16.45 11.02 24.58
C LYS A 497 -15.43 11.73 25.47
N VAL A 498 -15.75 12.91 26.00
CA VAL A 498 -14.88 13.65 26.92
C VAL A 498 -14.68 12.88 28.23
N LYS A 499 -15.76 12.33 28.81
CA LYS A 499 -15.66 11.48 30.01
C LYS A 499 -14.81 10.23 29.77
N PHE A 500 -14.99 9.56 28.63
CA PHE A 500 -14.17 8.41 28.25
C PHE A 500 -12.70 8.79 28.05
N LYS A 501 -12.42 9.95 27.44
CA LYS A 501 -11.06 10.50 27.31
C LYS A 501 -10.40 10.71 28.66
N GLN A 502 -11.13 11.20 29.66
CA GLN A 502 -10.61 11.34 31.03
C GLN A 502 -10.28 9.98 31.66
N CYS A 503 -11.10 8.95 31.41
CA CYS A 503 -10.80 7.58 31.84
C CYS A 503 -9.52 7.05 31.18
N ALA A 504 -9.40 7.18 29.86
CA ALA A 504 -8.25 6.70 29.10
C ALA A 504 -6.93 7.36 29.53
N VAL A 505 -6.94 8.68 29.79
CA VAL A 505 -5.78 9.39 30.34
C VAL A 505 -5.44 8.87 31.74
N ALA A 506 -6.44 8.62 32.58
CA ALA A 506 -6.23 8.12 33.94
C ALA A 506 -5.72 6.66 33.98
N THR A 507 -5.99 5.85 32.97
CA THR A 507 -5.52 4.46 32.86
C THR A 507 -4.24 4.30 32.05
N ASN A 508 -3.67 5.40 31.54
CA ASN A 508 -2.54 5.39 30.62
C ASN A 508 -2.77 4.48 29.39
N SER A 509 -4.03 4.38 28.94
CA SER A 509 -4.37 3.69 27.70
C SER A 509 -4.01 4.61 26.52
N ASP A 510 -3.50 4.05 25.42
CA ASP A 510 -3.11 4.84 24.24
C ASP A 510 -4.34 5.53 23.61
N PHE A 511 -4.50 6.82 23.90
CA PHE A 511 -5.62 7.62 23.44
C PHE A 511 -5.59 7.92 21.93
N LYS A 512 -4.51 7.55 21.21
CA LYS A 512 -4.47 7.69 19.75
C LYS A 512 -5.50 6.80 19.04
N LEU A 513 -5.95 5.73 19.69
CA LEU A 513 -6.98 4.83 19.17
C LEU A 513 -8.39 5.35 19.49
N LYS A 514 -9.03 5.98 18.51
CA LYS A 514 -10.46 6.32 18.59
C LYS A 514 -11.30 5.03 18.58
N LEU A 515 -12.16 4.85 19.58
CA LEU A 515 -13.19 3.80 19.54
C LEU A 515 -14.08 4.01 18.31
N LYS A 516 -14.35 2.92 17.58
CA LYS A 516 -15.16 2.93 16.37
C LYS A 516 -16.12 1.75 16.38
N LYS A 517 -17.40 2.04 16.14
CA LYS A 517 -18.45 1.03 16.00
C LYS A 517 -18.20 0.24 14.71
N ASP A 518 -18.43 -1.07 14.74
CA ASP A 518 -18.37 -1.92 13.57
C ASP A 518 -19.55 -1.70 12.60
N VAL A 519 -19.35 -2.17 11.38
CA VAL A 519 -20.39 -2.45 10.39
C VAL A 519 -20.71 -3.93 10.50
N SER A 520 -21.88 -4.28 11.06
CA SER A 520 -22.19 -5.66 11.46
C SER A 520 -22.17 -6.67 10.32
N THR A 521 -22.38 -6.25 9.07
CA THR A 521 -22.31 -7.11 7.88
C THR A 521 -20.88 -7.37 7.40
N ARG A 522 -19.87 -6.64 7.92
CA ARG A 522 -18.45 -6.80 7.57
C ARG A 522 -17.60 -7.19 8.77
N TRP A 523 -17.17 -8.44 8.75
CA TRP A 523 -16.48 -9.05 9.88
C TRP A 523 -15.14 -8.37 10.22
N ASN A 524 -14.41 -7.84 9.23
CA ASN A 524 -13.16 -7.08 9.45
C ASN A 524 -13.37 -5.90 10.39
N SER A 525 -14.48 -5.18 10.22
CA SER A 525 -14.82 -4.04 11.05
C SER A 525 -15.15 -4.46 12.49
N THR A 526 -15.78 -5.63 12.66
CA THR A 526 -16.01 -6.27 13.96
C THR A 526 -14.70 -6.64 14.63
N PHE A 527 -13.80 -7.32 13.92
CA PHE A 527 -12.46 -7.65 14.43
C PHE A 527 -11.69 -6.40 14.90
N LEU A 528 -11.67 -5.35 14.07
CA LEU A 528 -10.99 -4.09 14.43
C LEU A 528 -11.67 -3.35 15.60
N MET A 529 -12.99 -3.48 15.77
CA MET A 529 -13.69 -2.98 16.95
C MET A 529 -13.25 -3.73 18.22
N LEU A 530 -13.16 -5.07 18.15
CA LEU A 530 -12.73 -5.91 19.26
C LEU A 530 -11.27 -5.63 19.66
N GLN A 531 -10.36 -5.55 18.69
CA GLN A 531 -8.95 -5.16 18.92
C GLN A 531 -8.83 -3.79 19.61
N ARG A 532 -9.59 -2.78 19.13
CA ARG A 532 -9.61 -1.46 19.77
C ARG A 532 -10.19 -1.49 21.19
N ALA A 533 -11.23 -2.29 21.42
CA ALA A 533 -11.82 -2.47 22.74
C ALA A 533 -10.83 -3.14 23.71
N LEU A 534 -10.07 -4.14 23.26
CA LEU A 534 -9.02 -4.79 24.04
C LEU A 534 -7.89 -3.81 24.42
N LEU A 535 -7.45 -2.97 23.48
CA LEU A 535 -6.44 -1.92 23.76
C LEU A 535 -6.96 -0.84 24.71
N ALA A 536 -8.28 -0.65 24.77
CA ALA A 536 -8.94 0.31 25.64
C ALA A 536 -9.62 -0.33 26.87
N LYS A 537 -9.26 -1.58 27.21
CA LYS A 537 -9.92 -2.39 28.23
C LYS A 537 -10.01 -1.66 29.57
N GLU A 538 -8.89 -1.17 30.09
CA GLU A 538 -8.85 -0.50 31.40
C GLU A 538 -9.70 0.77 31.40
N ALA A 539 -9.66 1.53 30.30
CA ALA A 539 -10.45 2.75 30.13
C ALA A 539 -11.96 2.45 30.09
N LEU A 540 -12.36 1.38 29.39
CA LEU A 540 -13.75 0.92 29.30
C LEU A 540 -14.27 0.43 30.66
N ASP A 541 -13.48 -0.35 31.39
CA ASP A 541 -13.83 -0.81 32.73
C ASP A 541 -13.96 0.36 33.73
N MET A 542 -13.07 1.36 33.63
CA MET A 542 -13.15 2.58 34.45
C MET A 542 -14.39 3.42 34.07
N PHE A 543 -14.69 3.56 32.78
CA PHE A 543 -15.87 4.27 32.31
C PHE A 543 -17.16 3.62 32.83
N ALA A 544 -17.25 2.29 32.76
CA ALA A 544 -18.39 1.53 33.28
C ALA A 544 -18.62 1.74 34.79
N LYS A 545 -17.55 1.93 35.57
CA LYS A 545 -17.64 2.22 37.02
C LYS A 545 -18.06 3.66 37.33
N ARG A 546 -17.76 4.61 36.43
CA ARG A 546 -18.00 6.06 36.67
C ARG A 546 -19.34 6.54 36.11
N GLU A 547 -19.86 5.91 35.07
CA GLU A 547 -21.07 6.34 34.38
C GLU A 547 -22.28 5.48 34.76
N ASN A 548 -23.14 6.00 35.64
CA ASN A 548 -24.29 5.26 36.19
C ASN A 548 -25.28 4.72 35.13
N ASN A 549 -25.38 5.38 33.98
CA ASN A 549 -26.30 4.99 32.89
C ASN A 549 -25.63 4.06 31.85
N TYR A 550 -24.42 3.56 32.13
CA TYR A 550 -23.72 2.63 31.25
C TYR A 550 -23.99 1.18 31.66
N HIS A 551 -24.79 0.47 30.87
CA HIS A 551 -25.21 -0.92 31.16
C HIS A 551 -24.40 -1.99 30.41
N PHE A 552 -23.39 -1.59 29.64
CA PHE A 552 -22.61 -2.48 28.77
C PHE A 552 -21.24 -2.84 29.37
N GLY A 553 -21.16 -2.94 30.71
CA GLY A 553 -19.91 -3.24 31.43
C GLY A 553 -19.47 -4.69 31.20
N ILE A 554 -18.23 -4.88 30.74
CA ILE A 554 -17.69 -6.19 30.34
C ILE A 554 -17.01 -6.85 31.55
N SER A 555 -17.36 -8.10 31.83
CA SER A 555 -16.79 -8.89 32.93
C SER A 555 -15.41 -9.44 32.57
N PRO A 556 -14.58 -9.82 33.57
CA PRO A 556 -13.28 -10.43 33.31
C PRO A 556 -13.33 -11.68 32.43
N LEU A 557 -14.38 -12.50 32.56
CA LEU A 557 -14.59 -13.70 31.74
C LEU A 557 -14.95 -13.34 30.30
N GLU A 558 -15.86 -12.39 30.10
CA GLU A 558 -16.20 -11.88 28.76
C GLU A 558 -14.97 -11.25 28.07
N TRP A 559 -14.11 -10.55 28.82
CA TRP A 559 -12.84 -10.04 28.29
C TRP A 559 -11.88 -11.16 27.85
N GLN A 560 -11.85 -12.28 28.56
CA GLN A 560 -11.07 -13.45 28.13
C GLN A 560 -11.64 -14.03 26.84
N HIS A 561 -12.97 -14.16 26.72
CA HIS A 561 -13.61 -14.63 25.49
C HIS A 561 -13.35 -13.68 24.30
N ILE A 562 -13.43 -12.37 24.51
CA ILE A 562 -13.11 -11.37 23.47
C ILE A 562 -11.65 -11.49 23.02
N GLN A 563 -10.71 -11.71 23.95
CA GLN A 563 -9.30 -11.92 23.61
C GLN A 563 -9.10 -13.22 22.81
N SER A 564 -9.63 -14.35 23.27
CA SER A 564 -9.53 -15.63 22.57
C SER A 564 -10.10 -15.55 21.15
N MET A 565 -11.28 -14.92 20.99
CA MET A 565 -11.90 -14.69 19.69
C MET A 565 -11.03 -13.79 18.80
N SER A 566 -10.50 -12.70 19.35
CA SER A 566 -9.64 -11.78 18.59
C SER A 566 -8.37 -12.50 18.11
N ASP A 567 -7.74 -13.32 18.95
CA ASP A 567 -6.55 -14.09 18.59
C ASP A 567 -6.87 -15.15 17.51
N PHE A 568 -8.05 -15.78 17.59
CA PHE A 568 -8.51 -16.74 16.59
C PHE A 568 -8.82 -16.09 15.23
N LEU A 569 -9.37 -14.87 15.23
CA LEU A 569 -9.76 -14.15 14.01
C LEU A 569 -8.61 -13.40 13.32
N GLU A 570 -7.54 -13.09 14.04
CA GLU A 570 -6.42 -12.31 13.51
C GLU A 570 -5.80 -12.92 12.23
N PRO A 571 -5.53 -14.23 12.13
CA PRO A 571 -5.01 -14.82 10.90
C PRO A 571 -5.94 -14.62 9.69
N TYR A 572 -7.25 -14.75 9.89
CA TYR A 572 -8.24 -14.51 8.83
C TYR A 572 -8.21 -13.06 8.34
N TYR A 573 -7.91 -12.12 9.24
CA TYR A 573 -7.93 -10.69 8.94
C TYR A 573 -6.72 -10.35 8.09
N LEU A 574 -5.56 -10.88 8.48
CA LEU A 574 -4.33 -10.73 7.72
C LEU A 574 -4.42 -11.37 6.32
N ILE A 575 -5.05 -12.55 6.19
CA ILE A 575 -5.30 -13.18 4.88
C ILE A 575 -6.26 -12.33 4.04
N THR A 576 -7.33 -11.82 4.63
CA THR A 576 -8.28 -10.95 3.94
C THR A 576 -7.60 -9.70 3.42
N LYS A 577 -6.74 -9.07 4.22
CA LYS A 577 -5.93 -7.93 3.81
C LYS A 577 -4.99 -8.29 2.64
N LEU A 578 -4.33 -9.45 2.70
CA LEU A 578 -3.47 -9.94 1.61
C LEU A 578 -4.27 -10.16 0.31
N PHE A 579 -5.49 -10.69 0.40
CA PHE A 579 -6.33 -10.90 -0.79
C PHE A 579 -6.91 -9.59 -1.35
N SER A 580 -7.00 -8.56 -0.52
CA SER A 580 -7.53 -7.23 -0.86
C SER A 580 -6.52 -6.32 -1.57
N GLY A 581 -5.27 -6.80 -1.79
CA GLY A 581 -4.24 -6.07 -2.52
C GLY A 581 -4.62 -5.81 -4.00
N SER A 582 -4.12 -4.70 -4.54
CA SER A 582 -4.45 -4.25 -5.90
C SER A 582 -3.23 -3.90 -6.77
N ASP A 583 -2.05 -3.87 -6.16
CA ASP A 583 -0.75 -3.50 -6.73
C ASP A 583 0.13 -4.72 -7.05
N TYR A 584 -0.25 -5.91 -6.60
CA TYR A 584 0.42 -7.18 -6.88
C TYR A 584 -0.57 -8.27 -7.34
N PRO A 585 -0.09 -9.29 -8.09
CA PRO A 585 -0.89 -10.48 -8.39
C PRO A 585 -1.42 -11.16 -7.13
N THR A 586 -2.73 -11.36 -7.02
CA THR A 586 -3.34 -12.01 -5.85
C THR A 586 -3.59 -13.51 -6.07
N SER A 587 -3.69 -13.96 -7.32
CA SER A 587 -4.01 -15.36 -7.66
C SER A 587 -3.00 -16.38 -7.13
N ASN A 588 -1.70 -16.07 -7.15
CA ASN A 588 -0.65 -16.95 -6.61
C ASN A 588 -0.69 -17.07 -5.08
N HIS A 589 -1.38 -16.16 -4.37
CA HIS A 589 -1.56 -16.23 -2.93
C HIS A 589 -2.75 -17.09 -2.51
N TYR A 590 -3.67 -17.41 -3.42
CA TYR A 590 -4.91 -18.13 -3.11
C TYR A 590 -4.66 -19.44 -2.35
N PHE A 591 -3.96 -20.37 -3.00
CA PHE A 591 -4.01 -21.79 -2.61
C PHE A 591 -3.46 -22.04 -1.20
N ALA A 592 -2.28 -21.51 -0.88
CA ALA A 592 -1.65 -21.72 0.42
C ALA A 592 -2.40 -21.02 1.58
N ASN A 593 -3.03 -19.87 1.30
CA ASN A 593 -3.77 -19.13 2.33
C ASN A 593 -5.13 -19.76 2.62
N ILE A 594 -5.87 -20.24 1.60
CA ILE A 594 -7.13 -20.98 1.85
C ILE A 594 -6.86 -22.25 2.64
N MET A 595 -5.77 -22.96 2.34
CA MET A 595 -5.39 -24.15 3.10
C MET A 595 -4.92 -23.84 4.53
N SER A 596 -4.29 -22.68 4.73
CA SER A 596 -3.99 -22.20 6.08
C SER A 596 -5.28 -21.96 6.87
N ILE A 597 -6.33 -21.44 6.23
CA ILE A 597 -7.65 -21.28 6.85
C ILE A 597 -8.26 -22.64 7.22
N GLU A 598 -8.24 -23.62 6.32
CA GLU A 598 -8.75 -24.97 6.61
C GLU A 598 -8.02 -25.61 7.80
N LYS A 599 -6.69 -25.47 7.84
CA LYS A 599 -5.88 -25.95 8.97
C LYS A 599 -6.25 -25.24 10.27
N LEU A 600 -6.39 -23.91 10.25
CA LEU A 600 -6.80 -23.13 11.43
C LEU A 600 -8.16 -23.58 11.96
N LEU A 601 -9.10 -23.92 11.07
CA LEU A 601 -10.39 -24.49 11.44
C LEU A 601 -10.22 -25.86 12.08
N HIS A 602 -9.43 -26.76 11.48
CA HIS A 602 -9.14 -28.08 12.07
C HIS A 602 -8.49 -27.98 13.46
N ASP A 603 -7.48 -27.13 13.61
CA ASP A 603 -6.79 -26.90 14.90
C ASP A 603 -7.77 -26.31 15.93
N ALA A 604 -8.71 -25.47 15.49
CA ALA A 604 -9.74 -24.91 16.37
C ALA A 604 -10.78 -25.94 16.85
N HIS A 605 -11.00 -27.05 16.13
CA HIS A 605 -11.89 -28.13 16.59
C HIS A 605 -11.34 -28.88 17.80
N VAL A 606 -10.01 -28.90 17.98
CA VAL A 606 -9.33 -29.53 19.12
C VAL A 606 -8.94 -28.52 20.21
N ASN A 607 -9.39 -27.27 20.09
CA ASN A 607 -9.11 -26.22 21.06
C ASN A 607 -9.81 -26.50 22.40
N ASP A 608 -9.20 -26.14 23.54
CA ASP A 608 -9.79 -26.29 24.87
C ASP A 608 -11.02 -25.39 25.09
N ASP A 609 -11.06 -24.23 24.41
CA ASP A 609 -12.16 -23.27 24.49
C ASP A 609 -13.39 -23.76 23.71
N SER A 610 -14.48 -24.05 24.44
CA SER A 610 -15.74 -24.53 23.84
C SER A 610 -16.36 -23.52 22.89
N MET A 611 -16.18 -22.22 23.14
CA MET A 611 -16.69 -21.16 22.29
C MET A 611 -16.00 -21.18 20.92
N ILE A 612 -14.67 -21.32 20.91
CA ILE A 612 -13.88 -21.41 19.68
C ILE A 612 -14.22 -22.67 18.90
N ARG A 613 -14.40 -23.82 19.57
CA ARG A 613 -14.84 -25.06 18.90
C ARG A 613 -16.18 -24.90 18.19
N ILE A 614 -17.16 -24.28 18.85
CA ILE A 614 -18.50 -24.06 18.27
C ILE A 614 -18.42 -23.08 17.09
N MET A 615 -17.65 -21.99 17.24
CA MET A 615 -17.42 -21.02 16.18
C MET A 615 -16.75 -21.68 14.96
N ALA A 616 -15.70 -22.46 15.18
CA ALA A 616 -14.98 -23.18 14.13
C ALA A 616 -15.88 -24.17 13.40
N GLY A 617 -16.76 -24.88 14.09
CA GLY A 617 -17.73 -25.78 13.45
C GLY A 617 -18.65 -25.06 12.47
N LYS A 618 -19.19 -23.89 12.84
CA LYS A 618 -20.02 -23.07 11.92
C LYS A 618 -19.25 -22.47 10.77
N MET A 619 -18.01 -22.06 11.02
CA MET A 619 -17.12 -21.58 9.97
C MET A 619 -16.77 -22.72 9.00
N GLN A 620 -16.56 -23.95 9.48
CA GLN A 620 -16.28 -25.13 8.66
C GLN A 620 -17.45 -25.48 7.74
N ASP A 621 -18.69 -25.48 8.27
CA ASP A 621 -19.90 -25.73 7.45
C ASP A 621 -19.95 -24.80 6.22
N LYS A 622 -19.56 -23.54 6.39
CA LYS A 622 -19.51 -22.55 5.30
C LYS A 622 -18.26 -22.72 4.43
N PHE A 623 -17.12 -23.05 5.02
CA PHE A 623 -15.88 -23.34 4.29
C PHE A 623 -16.11 -24.48 3.28
N ASP A 624 -16.66 -25.60 3.73
CA ASP A 624 -16.90 -26.79 2.89
C ASP A 624 -17.85 -26.49 1.73
N LYS A 625 -18.86 -25.62 1.96
CA LYS A 625 -19.80 -25.19 0.92
C LYS A 625 -19.08 -24.52 -0.27
N TYR A 626 -18.03 -23.74 -0.03
CA TYR A 626 -17.38 -22.95 -1.08
C TYR A 626 -16.01 -23.51 -1.51
N TRP A 627 -15.30 -24.23 -0.64
CA TRP A 627 -13.92 -24.68 -0.85
C TRP A 627 -13.68 -26.17 -0.62
N SER A 628 -14.73 -27.00 -0.58
CA SER A 628 -14.57 -28.46 -0.72
C SER A 628 -13.85 -28.86 -2.02
N ASN A 629 -13.99 -28.04 -3.07
CA ASN A 629 -13.20 -28.12 -4.29
C ASN A 629 -12.47 -26.80 -4.54
N TYR A 630 -11.15 -26.85 -4.44
CA TYR A 630 -10.28 -25.72 -4.71
C TYR A 630 -10.34 -25.28 -6.18
N SER A 631 -10.17 -23.97 -6.41
CA SER A 631 -10.15 -23.42 -7.76
C SER A 631 -8.91 -23.85 -8.54
N VAL A 632 -9.12 -24.65 -9.59
CA VAL A 632 -8.05 -25.21 -10.44
C VAL A 632 -7.27 -24.12 -11.15
N ILE A 633 -7.95 -23.11 -11.73
CA ILE A 633 -7.31 -21.99 -12.42
C ILE A 633 -6.42 -21.15 -11.48
N LEU A 634 -6.82 -21.00 -10.21
CA LEU A 634 -5.99 -20.29 -9.23
C LEU A 634 -4.79 -21.13 -8.78
N SER A 635 -4.86 -22.46 -8.84
CA SER A 635 -3.68 -23.32 -8.68
C SER A 635 -2.65 -23.13 -9.80
N PHE A 636 -3.06 -22.70 -11.01
CA PHE A 636 -2.10 -22.43 -12.09
C PHE A 636 -1.16 -21.27 -11.74
N ALA A 637 -1.67 -20.24 -11.04
CA ALA A 637 -0.85 -19.13 -10.58
C ALA A 637 0.25 -19.57 -9.62
N VAL A 638 -0.02 -20.59 -8.79
CA VAL A 638 0.98 -21.22 -7.90
C VAL A 638 1.99 -22.03 -8.69
N ILE A 639 1.53 -22.79 -9.69
CA ILE A 639 2.43 -23.54 -10.58
C ILE A 639 3.39 -22.60 -11.30
N LEU A 640 2.90 -21.44 -11.73
CA LEU A 640 3.70 -20.40 -12.38
C LEU A 640 4.62 -19.62 -11.43
N ASP A 641 4.53 -19.84 -10.11
CA ASP A 641 5.48 -19.28 -9.16
C ASP A 641 6.73 -20.17 -9.05
N PRO A 642 7.92 -19.69 -9.45
CA PRO A 642 9.13 -20.50 -9.47
C PRO A 642 9.61 -20.93 -8.08
N ARG A 643 9.08 -20.34 -7.01
CA ARG A 643 9.36 -20.73 -5.62
C ARG A 643 8.57 -21.98 -5.20
N PHE A 644 7.48 -22.29 -5.90
CA PHE A 644 6.47 -23.26 -5.45
C PHE A 644 6.22 -24.37 -6.46
N LYS A 645 5.87 -23.99 -7.70
CA LYS A 645 5.52 -24.91 -8.79
C LYS A 645 4.44 -25.93 -8.40
N LEU A 646 4.40 -27.05 -9.13
CA LEU A 646 3.49 -28.16 -8.84
C LEU A 646 3.78 -28.82 -7.49
N ASP A 647 5.03 -28.74 -7.01
CA ASP A 647 5.43 -29.38 -5.76
C ASP A 647 4.66 -28.82 -4.56
N LEU A 648 4.45 -27.50 -4.49
CA LEU A 648 3.61 -26.92 -3.42
C LEU A 648 2.18 -27.44 -3.48
N VAL A 649 1.55 -27.49 -4.67
CA VAL A 649 0.18 -27.98 -4.84
C VAL A 649 0.06 -29.43 -4.37
N LYS A 650 1.00 -30.30 -4.77
CA LYS A 650 1.03 -31.71 -4.37
C LYS A 650 1.17 -31.88 -2.87
N ASN A 651 2.12 -31.17 -2.27
CA ASN A 651 2.43 -31.31 -0.84
C ASN A 651 1.28 -30.81 0.02
N LEU A 652 0.67 -29.71 -0.40
CA LEU A 652 -0.51 -29.19 0.25
C LEU A 652 -1.65 -30.21 0.24
N TYR A 653 -1.95 -30.83 -0.90
CA TYR A 653 -2.94 -31.92 -0.95
C TYR A 653 -2.58 -33.11 -0.04
N SER A 654 -1.30 -33.47 0.06
CA SER A 654 -0.84 -34.60 0.90
C SER A 654 -1.09 -34.42 2.40
N ILE A 655 -1.30 -33.19 2.86
CA ILE A 655 -1.62 -32.92 4.27
C ILE A 655 -3.08 -33.20 4.59
N LEU A 656 -3.96 -33.01 3.61
CA LEU A 656 -5.40 -33.14 3.78
C LEU A 656 -5.92 -34.51 3.35
N TYR A 657 -5.30 -35.10 2.33
CA TYR A 657 -5.80 -36.28 1.67
C TYR A 657 -4.77 -37.41 1.66
N VAL A 658 -5.27 -38.64 1.67
CA VAL A 658 -4.46 -39.85 1.47
C VAL A 658 -3.74 -39.83 0.11
N ASP A 659 -2.62 -40.55 0.02
CA ASP A 659 -1.71 -40.50 -1.13
C ASP A 659 -2.39 -40.71 -2.50
N ASP A 660 -3.32 -41.66 -2.61
CA ASP A 660 -4.04 -41.93 -3.87
C ASP A 660 -4.87 -40.72 -4.34
N GLU A 661 -5.61 -40.10 -3.42
CA GLU A 661 -6.46 -38.95 -3.70
C GLU A 661 -5.62 -37.69 -3.97
N THR A 662 -4.51 -37.53 -3.23
CA THR A 662 -3.50 -36.49 -3.46
C THR A 662 -2.92 -36.57 -4.87
N ASN A 663 -2.50 -37.76 -5.29
CA ASN A 663 -1.95 -37.97 -6.64
C ASN A 663 -3.00 -37.70 -7.72
N ARG A 664 -4.24 -38.17 -7.51
CA ARG A 664 -5.36 -37.94 -8.44
C ARG A 664 -5.67 -36.45 -8.62
N LYS A 665 -5.80 -35.70 -7.52
CA LYS A 665 -6.06 -34.24 -7.56
C LYS A 665 -4.90 -33.46 -8.17
N THR A 666 -3.66 -33.81 -7.81
CA THR A 666 -2.46 -33.17 -8.38
C THR A 666 -2.36 -33.41 -9.89
N GLN A 667 -2.59 -34.65 -10.33
CA GLN A 667 -2.51 -35.01 -11.74
C GLN A 667 -3.61 -34.33 -12.57
N PHE A 668 -4.81 -34.19 -12.00
CA PHE A 668 -5.89 -33.43 -12.62
C PHE A 668 -5.53 -31.95 -12.82
N VAL A 669 -4.96 -31.30 -11.79
CA VAL A 669 -4.50 -29.91 -11.92
C VAL A 669 -3.41 -29.78 -12.99
N LEU A 670 -2.47 -30.72 -13.03
CA LEU A 670 -1.41 -30.73 -14.06
C LEU A 670 -1.97 -30.94 -15.46
N SER A 671 -2.93 -31.85 -15.66
CA SER A 671 -3.54 -32.07 -16.98
C SER A 671 -4.26 -30.83 -17.48
N GLU A 672 -5.01 -30.15 -16.60
CA GLU A 672 -5.72 -28.91 -16.92
C GLU A 672 -4.74 -27.75 -17.19
N PHE A 673 -3.63 -27.68 -16.47
CA PHE A 673 -2.55 -26.71 -16.71
C PHE A 673 -1.93 -26.91 -18.11
N ILE A 674 -1.68 -28.16 -18.50
CA ILE A 674 -1.15 -28.51 -19.83
C ILE A 674 -2.17 -28.19 -20.93
N GLU A 675 -3.45 -28.42 -20.67
CA GLU A 675 -4.50 -28.08 -21.63
C GLU A 675 -4.59 -26.57 -21.86
N MET A 676 -4.50 -25.77 -20.78
CA MET A 676 -4.40 -24.31 -20.87
C MET A 676 -3.16 -23.90 -21.66
N TYR A 677 -1.99 -24.48 -21.40
CA TYR A 677 -0.78 -24.22 -22.19
C TYR A 677 -1.00 -24.53 -23.68
N ASN A 678 -1.62 -25.67 -24.01
CA ASN A 678 -1.90 -26.06 -25.39
C ASN A 678 -2.84 -25.07 -26.11
N PHE A 679 -3.76 -24.43 -25.39
CA PHE A 679 -4.58 -23.35 -25.94
C PHE A 679 -3.73 -22.16 -26.41
N TYR A 680 -2.76 -21.72 -25.59
CA TYR A 680 -1.83 -20.65 -25.96
C TYR A 680 -0.85 -21.07 -27.06
N ALA A 681 -0.44 -22.34 -27.08
CA ALA A 681 0.41 -22.90 -28.13
C ALA A 681 -0.28 -22.91 -29.49
N LYS A 682 -1.56 -23.34 -29.58
CA LYS A 682 -2.36 -23.32 -30.81
C LYS A 682 -2.58 -21.92 -31.36
N SER A 683 -2.68 -20.93 -30.47
CA SER A 683 -2.88 -19.51 -30.82
C SER A 683 -1.60 -18.83 -31.31
N SER A 684 -0.46 -19.52 -31.28
CA SER A 684 0.83 -18.98 -31.74
C SER A 684 1.12 -19.50 -33.15
N THR A 685 0.94 -18.66 -34.17
CA THR A 685 1.30 -18.99 -35.55
C THR A 685 2.83 -19.20 -35.66
N PRO A 686 3.33 -20.23 -36.37
CA PRO A 686 4.76 -20.41 -36.55
C PRO A 686 5.30 -19.30 -37.45
N CYS A 687 5.94 -18.29 -36.86
CA CYS A 687 6.68 -17.30 -37.63
C CYS A 687 7.93 -17.98 -38.22
N SER A 688 8.15 -17.74 -39.51
CA SER A 688 9.14 -18.41 -40.35
C SER A 688 10.54 -18.39 -39.73
N SER A 689 11.16 -19.57 -39.73
CA SER A 689 12.54 -19.86 -39.37
C SER A 689 13.53 -18.81 -39.87
N SER A 690 14.17 -18.11 -38.93
CA SER A 690 15.55 -17.66 -39.09
C SER A 690 16.40 -18.52 -38.17
N SER A 691 17.08 -19.49 -38.78
CA SER A 691 18.10 -20.32 -38.14
C SER A 691 19.18 -19.45 -37.55
N SER A 692 19.14 -19.23 -36.24
CA SER A 692 20.30 -18.77 -35.47
C SER A 692 20.75 -19.91 -34.57
N SER A 693 21.98 -20.35 -34.84
CA SER A 693 22.68 -21.43 -34.15
C SER A 693 22.67 -21.24 -32.63
N LEU A 694 22.28 -22.30 -31.91
CA LEU A 694 22.51 -22.45 -30.47
C LEU A 694 23.99 -22.24 -30.15
N GLN A 695 24.33 -21.12 -29.52
CA GLN A 695 25.57 -20.97 -28.76
C GLN A 695 25.24 -21.12 -27.28
N SER A 696 25.95 -22.06 -26.64
CA SER A 696 25.98 -22.25 -25.20
C SER A 696 26.63 -21.06 -24.51
N THR A 697 25.84 -20.09 -24.04
CA THR A 697 26.34 -19.05 -23.13
C THR A 697 26.24 -19.52 -21.69
N SER A 698 27.41 -19.73 -21.10
CA SER A 698 27.62 -19.93 -19.67
C SER A 698 27.10 -18.72 -18.89
N THR A 699 26.21 -18.95 -17.93
CA THR A 699 25.68 -17.92 -17.03
C THR A 699 26.82 -17.33 -16.21
N SER A 700 27.23 -16.09 -16.53
CA SER A 700 28.14 -15.31 -15.68
C SER A 700 27.33 -14.51 -14.67
N VAL A 701 27.70 -14.65 -13.41
CA VAL A 701 27.13 -13.94 -12.26
C VAL A 701 27.57 -12.48 -12.36
N LEU A 702 26.64 -11.54 -12.53
CA LEU A 702 26.95 -10.11 -12.47
C LEU A 702 26.87 -9.59 -11.01
N PRO A 703 27.73 -8.63 -10.62
CA PRO A 703 27.80 -8.13 -9.25
C PRO A 703 26.61 -7.23 -8.89
N PHE A 704 26.14 -7.42 -7.66
CA PHE A 704 25.05 -6.73 -6.99
C PHE A 704 25.34 -5.23 -6.79
N ALA A 705 24.40 -4.35 -7.16
CA ALA A 705 24.41 -2.95 -6.76
C ALA A 705 23.75 -2.79 -5.37
N PRO A 706 24.27 -1.93 -4.48
CA PRO A 706 23.72 -1.79 -3.13
C PRO A 706 22.35 -1.07 -3.16
N PRO A 707 21.34 -1.57 -2.43
CA PRO A 707 20.03 -0.93 -2.33
C PRO A 707 20.08 0.36 -1.49
N ARG A 708 19.21 1.32 -1.83
CA ARG A 708 18.95 2.52 -1.03
C ARG A 708 18.22 2.14 0.28
N PRO A 709 18.45 2.85 1.39
CA PRO A 709 17.77 2.57 2.66
C PRO A 709 16.29 3.01 2.63
N PHE A 710 15.40 2.10 3.06
CA PHE A 710 13.95 2.30 3.20
C PHE A 710 13.52 2.59 4.65
N LYS A 711 12.31 3.15 4.79
CA LYS A 711 11.63 3.52 6.05
C LYS A 711 11.03 2.29 6.76
N THR A 712 11.00 2.35 8.09
CA THR A 712 10.93 1.22 9.03
C THR A 712 9.53 0.77 9.48
N SER A 713 8.43 1.19 8.84
CA SER A 713 7.06 0.91 9.35
C SER A 713 6.42 -0.39 8.85
N ASP A 714 6.81 -0.95 7.70
CA ASP A 714 6.01 -1.99 7.02
C ASP A 714 6.53 -3.43 7.20
N ILE A 715 7.64 -3.60 7.91
CA ILE A 715 8.37 -4.88 8.02
C ILE A 715 7.67 -5.88 8.97
N TYR A 716 6.90 -5.41 9.95
CA TYR A 716 6.42 -6.28 11.04
C TYR A 716 5.06 -6.96 10.79
N LYS A 717 4.18 -6.39 9.95
CA LYS A 717 2.88 -7.01 9.62
C LYS A 717 3.01 -8.16 8.61
N ASN A 718 4.01 -8.09 7.72
CA ASN A 718 4.32 -9.14 6.75
C ASN A 718 5.02 -10.38 7.34
N TYR A 719 5.47 -10.32 8.60
CA TYR A 719 6.26 -11.38 9.21
C TYR A 719 5.41 -12.56 9.72
N VAL A 720 4.15 -12.36 10.10
CA VAL A 720 3.29 -13.43 10.69
C VAL A 720 2.70 -14.35 9.62
N LEU A 721 2.22 -13.80 8.50
CA LEU A 721 1.81 -14.62 7.34
C LEU A 721 3.00 -15.34 6.73
N ASN A 722 4.13 -14.63 6.60
CA ASN A 722 5.37 -15.28 6.21
C ASN A 722 5.77 -16.32 7.23
N LEU A 723 5.55 -16.19 8.55
CA LEU A 723 5.94 -17.23 9.51
C LEU A 723 5.16 -18.53 9.33
N ILE A 724 3.83 -18.50 9.18
CA ILE A 724 3.05 -19.74 9.00
C ILE A 724 3.41 -20.41 7.68
N LEU A 725 3.47 -19.61 6.60
CA LEU A 725 3.90 -20.07 5.29
C LEU A 725 5.37 -20.54 5.31
N TYR A 726 6.25 -19.85 6.03
CA TYR A 726 7.68 -20.14 6.16
C TYR A 726 7.93 -21.34 7.04
N TYR A 727 7.23 -21.53 8.16
CA TYR A 727 7.35 -22.76 8.97
C TYR A 727 6.88 -23.97 8.17
N PHE A 728 5.80 -23.81 7.40
CA PHE A 728 5.33 -24.81 6.45
C PHE A 728 6.35 -25.07 5.31
N LEU A 729 6.96 -24.01 4.77
CA LEU A 729 7.99 -24.08 3.72
C LEU A 729 9.39 -24.51 4.24
N LEU A 730 9.68 -24.35 5.53
CA LEU A 730 10.95 -24.68 6.19
C LEU A 730 10.98 -26.16 6.62
N GLU A 731 9.84 -26.72 7.06
CA GLU A 731 9.67 -28.19 7.12
C GLU A 731 9.86 -28.83 5.73
N PHE A 732 9.45 -28.11 4.68
CA PHE A 732 9.56 -28.53 3.28
C PHE A 732 10.99 -28.47 2.71
N HIS A 733 11.78 -27.42 2.97
CA HIS A 733 13.17 -27.34 2.51
C HIS A 733 14.08 -28.43 3.10
N LEU A 734 13.74 -29.00 4.25
CA LEU A 734 14.49 -30.09 4.89
C LEU A 734 14.14 -31.48 4.33
N THR A 735 13.03 -31.64 3.61
CA THR A 735 12.54 -32.95 3.14
C THR A 735 12.81 -33.22 1.66
N VAL A 736 13.00 -32.20 0.82
CA VAL A 736 13.18 -32.39 -0.64
C VAL A 736 14.61 -32.13 -1.07
N ALA A 737 15.46 -33.12 -0.84
CA ALA A 737 16.70 -33.34 -1.60
C ALA A 737 16.58 -34.70 -2.30
N SER A 738 15.83 -34.77 -3.40
CA SER A 738 15.97 -35.88 -4.36
C SER A 738 15.49 -35.54 -5.77
N SER A 739 16.24 -36.12 -6.69
CA SER A 739 16.35 -35.94 -8.13
C SER A 739 15.06 -36.07 -8.94
N ARG A 740 14.92 -35.21 -9.97
CA ARG A 740 14.18 -35.52 -11.19
C ARG A 740 15.07 -35.22 -12.41
N VAL A 741 15.31 -36.24 -13.22
CA VAL A 741 15.88 -36.12 -14.57
C VAL A 741 14.79 -36.60 -15.52
N SER A 742 14.33 -35.73 -16.42
CA SER A 742 13.56 -36.13 -17.59
C SER A 742 13.98 -35.30 -18.79
N SER A 743 14.11 -35.96 -19.94
CA SER A 743 14.41 -35.37 -21.25
C SER A 743 13.21 -34.55 -21.74
N SER A 744 13.37 -33.25 -21.98
CA SER A 744 12.28 -32.32 -22.28
C SER A 744 11.90 -32.25 -23.76
N THR A 745 10.60 -32.23 -24.07
CA THR A 745 10.06 -31.88 -25.39
C THR A 745 9.09 -30.68 -25.38
N SER A 746 8.71 -30.12 -24.21
CA SER A 746 7.83 -28.94 -24.06
C SER A 746 8.34 -27.88 -23.07
N GLU A 747 7.91 -26.60 -23.19
CA GLU A 747 8.25 -25.52 -22.25
C GLU A 747 7.83 -25.86 -20.80
N VAL A 748 6.68 -26.52 -20.64
CA VAL A 748 6.12 -26.94 -19.35
C VAL A 748 7.08 -27.89 -18.64
N ASP A 749 7.56 -28.93 -19.33
CA ASP A 749 8.48 -29.91 -18.75
C ASP A 749 9.82 -29.26 -18.38
N ALA A 750 10.32 -28.36 -19.24
CA ALA A 750 11.55 -27.62 -18.97
C ALA A 750 11.41 -26.71 -17.74
N TYR A 751 10.28 -26.01 -17.59
CA TYR A 751 10.04 -25.16 -16.43
C TYR A 751 9.84 -25.96 -15.13
N LEU A 752 9.05 -27.04 -15.16
CA LEU A 752 8.79 -27.87 -13.99
C LEU A 752 10.00 -28.70 -13.54
N SER A 753 10.94 -28.99 -14.45
CA SER A 753 12.20 -29.68 -14.10
C SER A 753 13.26 -28.78 -13.48
N LEU A 754 13.17 -27.45 -13.65
CA LEU A 754 14.06 -26.52 -12.95
C LEU A 754 13.89 -26.64 -11.43
N PRO A 755 14.96 -26.52 -10.64
CA PRO A 755 14.85 -26.48 -9.19
C PRO A 755 13.98 -25.30 -8.73
N LEU A 756 13.38 -25.43 -7.54
CA LEU A 756 12.65 -24.32 -6.93
C LEU A 756 13.62 -23.17 -6.64
N ARG A 757 13.16 -21.94 -6.89
CA ARG A 757 13.91 -20.75 -6.54
C ARG A 757 14.02 -20.65 -5.02
N SER A 758 15.24 -20.60 -4.51
CA SER A 758 15.48 -20.27 -3.11
C SER A 758 15.01 -18.84 -2.83
N SER A 759 14.25 -18.63 -1.76
CA SER A 759 13.92 -17.31 -1.25
C SER A 759 14.51 -17.12 0.14
N PHE A 760 15.18 -15.99 0.35
CA PHE A 760 15.67 -15.61 1.67
C PHE A 760 14.58 -14.84 2.44
N PRO A 761 14.49 -14.99 3.77
CA PRO A 761 13.61 -14.14 4.58
C PRO A 761 13.90 -12.65 4.34
N GLY A 762 12.90 -11.91 3.87
CA GLY A 762 13.02 -10.48 3.55
C GLY A 762 13.43 -10.15 2.10
N GLU A 763 13.59 -11.15 1.22
CA GLU A 763 13.76 -10.91 -0.22
C GLU A 763 12.42 -10.54 -0.87
N GLU A 764 12.31 -9.34 -1.44
CA GLU A 764 11.18 -8.97 -2.30
C GLU A 764 11.27 -9.75 -3.63
N PHE A 765 10.24 -10.53 -3.93
CA PHE A 765 10.12 -11.28 -5.19
C PHE A 765 8.92 -10.78 -5.99
N ASP A 766 9.18 -10.19 -7.15
CA ASP A 766 8.17 -9.80 -8.14
C ASP A 766 8.04 -10.89 -9.22
N ILE A 767 6.94 -11.65 -9.15
CA ILE A 767 6.65 -12.75 -10.07
C ILE A 767 6.44 -12.28 -11.52
N LEU A 768 5.92 -11.07 -11.75
CA LEU A 768 5.73 -10.53 -13.09
C LEU A 768 7.08 -10.17 -13.72
N ASN A 769 8.00 -9.57 -12.95
CA ASN A 769 9.36 -9.33 -13.45
C ASN A 769 10.10 -10.64 -13.73
N TYR A 770 9.89 -11.68 -12.92
CA TYR A 770 10.45 -13.01 -13.24
C TYR A 770 9.97 -13.51 -14.61
N TRP A 771 8.67 -13.47 -14.89
CA TRP A 771 8.14 -13.92 -16.18
C TRP A 771 8.51 -13.01 -17.36
N LYS A 772 8.74 -11.72 -17.10
CA LYS A 772 9.34 -10.78 -18.06
C LYS A 772 10.73 -11.25 -18.47
N ASP A 773 11.59 -11.55 -17.50
CA ASP A 773 12.97 -11.97 -17.77
C ASP A 773 13.02 -13.35 -18.43
N GLN A 774 12.03 -14.20 -18.14
CA GLN A 774 11.90 -15.55 -18.70
C GLN A 774 11.14 -15.60 -20.04
N SER A 775 10.61 -14.49 -20.56
CA SER A 775 9.72 -14.51 -21.72
C SER A 775 10.39 -14.97 -23.01
N ALA A 776 11.71 -14.81 -23.13
CA ALA A 776 12.48 -15.31 -24.26
C ALA A 776 12.68 -16.82 -24.22
N SER A 777 12.89 -17.38 -23.02
CA SER A 777 13.10 -18.81 -22.79
C SER A 777 11.79 -19.60 -22.80
N TYR A 778 10.70 -18.96 -22.36
CA TYR A 778 9.38 -19.57 -22.24
C TYR A 778 8.28 -18.66 -22.83
N PRO A 779 8.26 -18.47 -24.16
CA PRO A 779 7.35 -17.53 -24.82
C PRO A 779 5.86 -17.89 -24.66
N ILE A 780 5.50 -19.17 -24.57
CA ILE A 780 4.10 -19.59 -24.40
C ILE A 780 3.71 -19.51 -22.92
N LEU A 781 4.55 -20.02 -22.00
CA LEU A 781 4.27 -19.94 -20.56
C LEU A 781 4.24 -18.50 -20.06
N SER A 782 5.12 -17.62 -20.54
CA SER A 782 5.13 -16.21 -20.11
C SER A 782 3.85 -15.48 -20.53
N ARG A 783 3.28 -15.79 -21.70
CA ARG A 783 1.96 -15.28 -22.11
C ARG A 783 0.84 -15.81 -21.23
N MET A 784 0.83 -17.12 -20.95
CA MET A 784 -0.13 -17.72 -20.04
C MET A 784 -0.01 -17.10 -18.63
N ALA A 785 1.21 -16.90 -18.13
CA ALA A 785 1.46 -16.29 -16.83
C ALA A 785 0.94 -14.86 -16.75
N LYS A 786 1.11 -14.10 -17.83
CA LYS A 786 0.63 -12.73 -17.95
C LYS A 786 -0.89 -12.63 -17.73
N ASP A 787 -1.64 -13.58 -18.27
CA ASP A 787 -3.10 -13.59 -18.19
C ASP A 787 -3.60 -14.23 -16.88
N VAL A 788 -2.97 -15.33 -16.41
CA VAL A 788 -3.35 -16.03 -15.16
C VAL A 788 -3.02 -15.22 -13.90
N LEU A 789 -1.86 -14.54 -13.88
CA LEU A 789 -1.46 -13.70 -12.74
C LEU A 789 -2.24 -12.38 -12.68
N ALA A 790 -2.91 -12.00 -13.77
CA ALA A 790 -3.81 -10.86 -13.80
C ALA A 790 -5.18 -11.13 -13.14
N ILE A 791 -5.52 -12.40 -12.88
CA ILE A 791 -6.80 -12.78 -12.28
C ILE A 791 -6.88 -12.22 -10.85
N PRO A 792 -7.79 -11.27 -10.56
CA PRO A 792 -8.03 -10.83 -9.20
C PRO A 792 -8.90 -11.87 -8.49
N ILE A 793 -8.49 -12.31 -7.30
CA ILE A 793 -9.29 -13.27 -6.50
C ILE A 793 -10.40 -12.59 -5.69
N THR A 794 -10.54 -11.26 -5.80
CA THR A 794 -11.52 -10.45 -5.08
C THR A 794 -12.13 -9.36 -5.96
N SER A 795 -13.31 -8.89 -5.58
CA SER A 795 -13.96 -7.71 -6.17
C SER A 795 -13.55 -6.39 -5.48
N VAL A 796 -12.52 -6.38 -4.61
CA VAL A 796 -12.12 -5.23 -3.78
C VAL A 796 -11.72 -4.00 -4.59
N ALA A 797 -11.29 -4.17 -5.85
CA ALA A 797 -11.07 -3.04 -6.75
C ALA A 797 -12.37 -2.22 -6.94
N SER A 798 -13.52 -2.89 -7.03
CA SER A 798 -14.82 -2.23 -7.05
C SER A 798 -15.15 -1.59 -5.69
N GLU A 799 -14.83 -2.22 -4.55
CA GLU A 799 -14.98 -1.59 -3.23
C GLU A 799 -14.15 -0.31 -3.06
N SER A 800 -12.93 -0.31 -3.58
CA SER A 800 -12.04 0.86 -3.60
C SER A 800 -12.66 2.00 -4.43
N SER A 801 -13.26 1.67 -5.58
CA SER A 801 -14.01 2.64 -6.37
C SER A 801 -15.22 3.23 -5.63
N PHE A 802 -15.90 2.43 -4.79
CA PHE A 802 -17.04 2.90 -4.00
C PHE A 802 -16.63 3.86 -2.90
N SER A 803 -15.48 3.63 -2.26
CA SER A 803 -14.92 4.58 -1.30
C SER A 803 -14.56 5.91 -1.97
N MET A 804 -13.93 5.88 -3.15
CA MET A 804 -13.69 7.08 -3.96
C MET A 804 -15.01 7.78 -4.31
N GLY A 805 -16.01 7.01 -4.77
CA GLY A 805 -17.35 7.47 -5.08
C GLY A 805 -18.06 8.12 -3.89
N GLY A 806 -18.01 7.52 -2.71
CA GLY A 806 -18.62 8.03 -1.48
C GLY A 806 -17.99 9.33 -0.96
N ARG A 807 -16.69 9.55 -1.20
CA ARG A 807 -16.01 10.83 -0.89
C ARG A 807 -16.43 11.95 -1.84
N ILE A 808 -16.70 11.61 -3.10
CA ILE A 808 -17.17 12.57 -4.11
C ILE A 808 -18.67 12.84 -3.94
N LEU A 809 -19.47 11.79 -3.78
CA LEU A 809 -20.91 11.80 -3.61
C LEU A 809 -21.29 11.85 -2.12
N THR A 810 -21.18 13.04 -1.54
CA THR A 810 -21.58 13.31 -0.15
C THR A 810 -22.99 13.88 -0.06
N LYS A 811 -23.58 13.94 1.14
CA LYS A 811 -24.86 14.64 1.39
C LYS A 811 -24.85 16.11 0.93
N LEU A 812 -23.68 16.76 0.92
CA LEU A 812 -23.51 18.15 0.46
C LEU A 812 -23.20 18.26 -1.03
N ARG A 813 -22.99 17.13 -1.72
CA ARG A 813 -22.60 17.03 -3.13
C ARG A 813 -23.43 15.97 -3.88
N SER A 814 -24.70 15.81 -3.51
CA SER A 814 -25.63 14.87 -4.15
C SER A 814 -26.20 15.35 -5.48
N CYS A 815 -25.95 16.61 -5.87
CA CYS A 815 -26.46 17.19 -7.13
C CYS A 815 -25.50 17.02 -8.33
N LEU A 816 -24.51 16.12 -8.25
CA LEU A 816 -23.72 15.75 -9.43
C LEU A 816 -24.60 14.90 -10.37
N THR A 817 -24.39 15.06 -11.67
CA THR A 817 -24.94 14.11 -12.64
C THR A 817 -24.10 12.83 -12.61
N ASP A 818 -24.69 11.70 -12.99
CA ASP A 818 -24.00 10.41 -13.02
C ASP A 818 -22.75 10.46 -13.92
N GLU A 819 -22.83 11.15 -15.06
CA GLU A 819 -21.69 11.36 -15.97
C GLU A 819 -20.52 12.12 -15.31
N HIS A 820 -20.79 13.18 -14.52
CA HIS A 820 -19.73 13.91 -13.83
C HIS A 820 -19.12 13.10 -12.70
N LEU A 821 -19.93 12.29 -12.01
CA LEU A 821 -19.45 11.40 -10.96
C LEU A 821 -18.55 10.32 -11.55
N GLU A 822 -19.01 9.68 -12.63
CA GLU A 822 -18.24 8.71 -13.39
C GLU A 822 -16.90 9.30 -13.82
N ALA A 823 -16.91 10.48 -14.45
CA ALA A 823 -15.71 11.14 -14.93
C ALA A 823 -14.69 11.39 -13.81
N LEU A 824 -15.13 11.84 -12.64
CA LEU A 824 -14.23 12.11 -11.52
C LEU A 824 -13.63 10.83 -10.92
N VAL A 825 -14.44 9.79 -10.71
CA VAL A 825 -13.98 8.52 -10.14
C VAL A 825 -13.00 7.83 -11.10
N THR A 826 -13.39 7.71 -12.36
CA THR A 826 -12.58 7.05 -13.40
C THR A 826 -11.30 7.82 -13.69
N CYS A 827 -11.34 9.14 -13.87
CA CYS A 827 -10.13 9.92 -14.13
C CYS A 827 -9.13 9.83 -12.98
N LYS A 828 -9.60 9.86 -11.71
CA LYS A 828 -8.71 9.68 -10.56
C LYS A 828 -7.99 8.33 -10.65
N ASN A 829 -8.72 7.23 -10.88
CA ASN A 829 -8.11 5.91 -11.04
C ASN A 829 -7.20 5.80 -12.29
N TRP A 830 -7.54 6.46 -13.39
CA TRP A 830 -6.75 6.42 -14.61
C TRP A 830 -5.41 7.14 -14.47
N LEU A 831 -5.38 8.26 -13.75
CA LEU A 831 -4.18 9.05 -13.47
C LEU A 831 -3.33 8.45 -12.35
N ASP A 832 -3.93 8.17 -11.20
CA ASP A 832 -3.20 7.91 -9.95
C ASP A 832 -3.26 6.42 -9.52
N GLY A 833 -4.20 5.64 -10.07
CA GLY A 833 -4.45 4.26 -9.63
C GLY A 833 -5.34 4.21 -8.39
N TYR A 834 -5.14 3.19 -7.55
CA TYR A 834 -5.74 3.12 -6.21
C TYR A 834 -4.70 3.57 -5.19
N ASP A 835 -5.08 4.46 -4.27
CA ASP A 835 -4.20 4.90 -3.18
C ASP A 835 -4.12 3.82 -2.08
N GLU A 836 -2.91 3.43 -1.64
CA GLU A 836 -2.71 2.42 -0.58
C GLU A 836 -3.35 2.82 0.77
N GLU A 837 -3.29 4.10 1.15
CA GLU A 837 -3.98 4.63 2.34
C GLU A 837 -5.52 4.67 2.18
N GLU A 838 -6.03 4.64 0.95
CA GLU A 838 -7.47 4.61 0.70
C GLU A 838 -8.05 3.20 0.94
N VAL A 839 -7.32 2.14 0.58
CA VAL A 839 -7.74 0.74 0.77
C VAL A 839 -7.85 0.37 2.26
N GLU A 840 -6.92 0.79 3.12
CA GLU A 840 -7.02 0.56 4.58
C GLU A 840 -8.22 1.29 5.22
N ASN A 841 -8.67 2.41 4.65
CA ASN A 841 -9.86 3.13 5.11
C ASN A 841 -11.16 2.59 4.47
N CYS A 842 -11.10 1.96 3.29
CA CYS A 842 -12.25 1.29 2.64
C CYS A 842 -12.87 0.20 3.53
N GLU A 843 -12.03 -0.60 4.20
CA GLU A 843 -12.45 -1.65 5.15
C GLU A 843 -13.20 -1.08 6.37
N LEU A 844 -13.07 0.22 6.63
CA LEU A 844 -13.51 0.88 7.84
C LEU A 844 -14.66 1.87 7.63
N ASP A 845 -14.83 2.49 6.46
CA ASP A 845 -15.71 3.67 6.28
C ASP A 845 -16.85 3.54 5.27
N THR A 846 -16.99 2.43 4.54
CA THR A 846 -18.18 2.27 3.66
C THR A 846 -19.37 1.72 4.44
N GLU A 847 -20.41 2.54 4.62
CA GLU A 847 -21.76 2.06 4.95
C GLU A 847 -22.21 1.04 3.88
N PRO A 848 -23.01 0.02 4.26
CA PRO A 848 -23.17 -1.22 3.52
C PRO A 848 -23.63 -1.02 2.06
N SER A 849 -23.11 -1.86 1.15
CA SER A 849 -24.01 -2.48 0.18
C SER A 849 -24.98 -3.31 1.00
N THR A 850 -26.26 -2.93 0.99
CA THR A 850 -27.29 -3.77 1.60
C THR A 850 -27.25 -5.14 0.93
N ASP A 851 -27.08 -6.19 1.72
CA ASP A 851 -27.32 -7.56 1.29
C ASP A 851 -28.64 -7.61 0.48
N TYR A 852 -28.56 -8.09 -0.75
CA TYR A 852 -29.71 -8.51 -1.55
C TYR A 852 -29.87 -10.03 -1.46
#